data_AF-A0A2E3QMU1-F1
#
_entry.id   AF-A0A2E3QMU1-F1
#
_cell.length_a   1.000
_cell.length_b   1.000
_cell.length_c   1.000
_cell.angle_alpha   90.00
_cell.angle_beta   90.00
_cell.angle_gamma   90.00
#
_symmetry.space_group_name_H-M   'P 1'
#
loop_
_entity.id
_entity.type
_entity.pdbx_description
1 polymer ?
#
loop_
_entity_poly.entity_id
_entity_poly.type
_entity_poly.pdbx_seq_one_letter_code
_entity_poly.pdbx_strand_id
1 'polypeptide(L)'
;MSEKIYIVTLHKHEDLEEFYVEMKEKGFRLNMKRPISRNTHYWMTDEQAKELKNDPRVWDVDLRPEDKGIFPESYRTIEDKLVPYQMNGVFWKGDTQGASTIDSINDKDWGKIHVAGNSAQRDKNVFGLISGGGTVEKKPDVVDIFSDGRNVDVVICDDPVTSNCNEWSSYVKESRFVPYQWFNELNSIVGSIDDDGETLPTGDVYYWQSNENPEYHGTHVTGTIASKHYGWAHEANIYGCQILGTWPSSPASGITGGQNMPALLLFDYLRAFHRNKKVNSVTGFKNPTITNHSWGYNIGTSLENAFEPAITTADIIEINYRGIQYNSSNPNPSGWTMDGIEKDFGIGATKWKIPSNITSVNADVYDAIQDGIVIISAAGNSNFHAVYPSDIDYNNYVRFNGYNGNSEIYFNRGSSPASADDCICVGALDNSHQFKRSSYTNFGPRIDVFAPGNNIISTWGDPSVITGQLAGAGIVDGKWFGNDWIYPIQGTSMASPQVAGVAALIAGARRTDRFSNYDLLQYFDDNSIFGDMTFDTGSGGGSSPSTFNVTVTTPGFNYEATSGTDRNGSVSGIGFVVTLYVGDTINFNLSNVASNHPFYIRTVSGSNVSTPAASGQGSIGNGTVSWTPNTAGSYRYICGIHSSMVGVIDVQSVPSITGTFADDTCRKDSPNKYLHLNPIRPESGFILSGKIGCRTRDDFIGRRQYVGPVFPRTKKLYSSRGFPSGILSGSSPSQQLEITKEWRNPTGDGATAALHQYVSEIYVPTNESPADGYPVMICLHGNLGNGTVINDPPYNSLTDHIRVGPNGSFASWNIVDENSTAPDIQYLKELINLLKTFNNVDATKIRISGISNGAALACRAFIEIDDPAVDMIIPIVSQFHIKQYAPVQFFMPSDDYEVSSSNTSTYGYDVQKVPATGRKILMIQNSNDGTIPYTGGTGVGIQFLSAQDSTYAMALAMGYSGGIDSSGETYQGDSTTQIYRYNINGNQNEVVHATSSTAGHGTNAKLNAIFDEWVESDGTSITMVSPTQTFNITTTNSGFSYVLNGTDRNGSVSGTEPTVTVQVGDTINFNLSNVASNHPFRIRVSSLGADVSTPAASGQGSTGNATVSWTPNTAGSYVYQCGFHSSMVGTIIVT
;
A
#
# COMPACT_ATOMS: atom_id res chain seq x y z
N MET A 1 -18.73 -51.41 -31.04
CA MET A 1 -18.88 -50.58 -29.82
C MET A 1 -19.38 -49.22 -30.25
N SER A 2 -20.38 -48.66 -29.57
CA SER A 2 -20.92 -47.35 -29.95
C SER A 2 -19.85 -46.28 -29.70
N GLU A 3 -19.60 -45.44 -30.69
CA GLU A 3 -18.77 -44.26 -30.49
C GLU A 3 -19.38 -43.37 -29.40
N LYS A 4 -18.53 -42.86 -28.51
CA LYS A 4 -18.86 -41.88 -27.49
C LYS A 4 -18.11 -40.60 -27.78
N ILE A 5 -18.52 -39.50 -27.15
CA ILE A 5 -17.78 -38.24 -27.25
C ILE A 5 -16.68 -38.26 -26.20
N TYR A 6 -15.44 -38.18 -26.66
CA TYR A 6 -14.25 -38.06 -25.85
C TYR A 6 -13.65 -36.67 -26.02
N ILE A 7 -13.19 -36.10 -24.91
CA ILE A 7 -12.40 -34.88 -24.81
C ILE A 7 -10.92 -35.26 -24.96
N VAL A 8 -10.27 -34.80 -26.01
CA VAL A 8 -8.83 -34.89 -26.20
C VAL A 8 -8.22 -33.56 -25.75
N THR A 9 -7.32 -33.62 -24.78
CA THR A 9 -6.58 -32.47 -24.25
C THR A 9 -5.16 -32.52 -24.80
N LEU A 10 -4.73 -31.49 -25.51
CA LEU A 10 -3.34 -31.36 -25.96
C LEU A 10 -2.48 -30.65 -24.91
N HIS A 11 -1.18 -30.92 -24.92
CA HIS A 11 -0.22 -30.20 -24.09
C HIS A 11 -0.09 -28.72 -24.49
N LYS A 12 -0.20 -28.44 -25.79
CA LYS A 12 -0.06 -27.11 -26.40
C LYS A 12 -1.30 -26.78 -27.22
N HIS A 13 -1.74 -25.51 -27.16
CA HIS A 13 -2.91 -25.07 -27.92
C HIS A 13 -2.57 -24.93 -29.42
N GLU A 14 -1.34 -24.54 -29.73
CA GLU A 14 -0.87 -24.25 -31.08
C GLU A 14 -0.87 -25.51 -31.97
N ASP A 15 -0.76 -26.70 -31.37
CA ASP A 15 -0.77 -27.99 -32.06
C ASP A 15 -2.17 -28.37 -32.60
N LEU A 16 -3.24 -27.65 -32.20
CA LEU A 16 -4.62 -28.03 -32.49
C LEU A 16 -4.95 -28.07 -33.98
N GLU A 17 -4.53 -27.09 -34.77
CA GLU A 17 -4.91 -27.04 -36.19
C GLU A 17 -4.27 -28.16 -37.00
N GLU A 18 -2.99 -28.47 -36.73
CA GLU A 18 -2.34 -29.65 -37.31
C GLU A 18 -3.00 -30.95 -36.81
N PHE A 19 -3.29 -31.03 -35.51
CA PHE A 19 -3.96 -32.17 -34.91
C PHE A 19 -5.36 -32.41 -35.51
N TYR A 20 -6.13 -31.36 -35.84
CA TYR A 20 -7.43 -31.48 -36.51
C TYR A 20 -7.32 -32.06 -37.91
N VAL A 21 -6.33 -31.60 -38.67
CA VAL A 21 -6.07 -32.11 -40.03
C VAL A 21 -5.69 -33.59 -39.96
N GLU A 22 -4.77 -33.95 -39.07
CA GLU A 22 -4.30 -35.32 -38.93
C GLU A 22 -5.39 -36.27 -38.40
N MET A 23 -6.16 -35.87 -37.40
CA MET A 23 -7.25 -36.67 -36.88
C MET A 23 -8.33 -36.90 -37.95
N LYS A 24 -8.64 -35.89 -38.77
CA LYS A 24 -9.55 -36.04 -39.91
C LYS A 24 -9.02 -37.04 -40.95
N GLU A 25 -7.72 -37.01 -41.25
CA GLU A 25 -7.08 -37.95 -42.18
C GLU A 25 -7.07 -39.38 -41.63
N LYS A 26 -6.87 -39.55 -40.32
CA LYS A 26 -6.97 -40.83 -39.60
C LYS A 26 -8.42 -41.32 -39.41
N GLY A 27 -9.40 -40.59 -39.93
CA GLY A 27 -10.81 -40.97 -39.92
C GLY A 27 -11.53 -40.71 -38.59
N PHE A 28 -10.93 -39.96 -37.67
CA PHE A 28 -11.60 -39.53 -36.45
C PHE A 28 -12.67 -38.48 -36.78
N ARG A 29 -13.88 -38.74 -36.31
CA ARG A 29 -15.00 -37.83 -36.54
C ARG A 29 -15.03 -36.77 -35.45
N LEU A 30 -14.68 -35.55 -35.83
CA LEU A 30 -14.74 -34.39 -34.95
C LEU A 30 -16.18 -34.17 -34.46
N ASN A 31 -16.36 -34.06 -33.15
CA ASN A 31 -17.63 -33.67 -32.55
C ASN A 31 -17.70 -32.15 -32.37
N MET A 32 -16.65 -31.53 -31.85
CA MET A 32 -16.63 -30.10 -31.55
C MET A 32 -15.19 -29.58 -31.49
N LYS A 33 -14.89 -28.54 -32.27
CA LYS A 33 -13.70 -27.70 -32.05
C LYS A 33 -13.96 -26.81 -30.83
N ARG A 34 -12.94 -26.58 -30.01
CA ARG A 34 -12.95 -25.51 -29.01
C ARG A 34 -11.80 -24.54 -29.32
N PRO A 35 -12.06 -23.51 -30.14
CA PRO A 35 -11.00 -22.70 -30.77
C PRO A 35 -10.03 -22.02 -29.79
N ILE A 36 -10.51 -21.70 -28.58
CA ILE A 36 -9.74 -21.02 -27.52
C ILE A 36 -9.23 -22.00 -26.44
N SER A 37 -9.44 -23.31 -26.59
CA SER A 37 -9.11 -24.31 -25.57
C SER A 37 -8.23 -25.41 -26.16
N ARG A 38 -7.22 -25.83 -25.41
CA ARG A 38 -6.41 -27.03 -25.71
C ARG A 38 -7.22 -28.34 -25.69
N ASN A 39 -8.49 -28.28 -25.31
CA ASN A 39 -9.43 -29.40 -25.32
C ASN A 39 -10.21 -29.43 -26.63
N THR A 40 -10.44 -30.61 -27.16
CA THR A 40 -11.27 -30.80 -28.35
C THR A 40 -12.04 -32.10 -28.27
N HIS A 41 -13.19 -32.19 -28.93
CA HIS A 41 -14.08 -33.33 -28.75
C HIS A 41 -14.18 -34.17 -30.02
N TYR A 42 -13.99 -35.48 -29.91
CA TYR A 42 -14.11 -36.45 -31.02
C TYR A 42 -15.09 -37.57 -30.67
N TRP A 43 -15.77 -38.07 -31.69
CA TRP A 43 -16.46 -39.36 -31.63
C TRP A 43 -15.44 -40.47 -31.76
N MET A 44 -15.31 -41.30 -30.73
CA MET A 44 -14.33 -42.38 -30.65
C MET A 44 -14.91 -43.61 -29.95
N THR A 45 -14.40 -44.78 -30.32
CA THR A 45 -14.50 -46.00 -29.50
C THR A 45 -13.54 -45.93 -28.32
N ASP A 46 -13.80 -46.71 -27.28
CA ASP A 46 -12.95 -46.74 -26.07
C ASP A 46 -11.51 -47.20 -26.42
N GLU A 47 -11.35 -48.07 -27.44
CA GLU A 47 -10.05 -48.49 -27.97
C GLU A 47 -9.31 -47.36 -28.68
N GLN A 48 -9.99 -46.61 -29.55
CA GLN A 48 -9.42 -45.44 -30.23
C GLN A 48 -9.00 -44.35 -29.24
N ALA A 49 -9.78 -44.12 -28.19
CA ALA A 49 -9.43 -43.16 -27.13
C ALA A 49 -8.16 -43.58 -26.37
N LYS A 50 -8.01 -44.88 -26.06
CA LYS A 50 -6.78 -45.42 -25.42
C LYS A 50 -5.56 -45.34 -26.32
N GLU A 51 -5.72 -45.59 -27.61
CA GLU A 51 -4.65 -45.46 -28.59
C GLU A 51 -4.18 -44.01 -28.68
N LEU A 52 -5.13 -43.07 -28.79
CA LEU A 52 -4.85 -41.66 -28.95
C LEU A 52 -4.18 -41.00 -27.73
N LYS A 53 -4.33 -41.56 -26.52
CA LYS A 53 -3.55 -41.15 -25.32
C LYS A 53 -2.03 -41.31 -25.48
N ASN A 54 -1.58 -42.14 -26.41
CA ASN A 54 -0.15 -42.36 -26.62
C ASN A 54 0.46 -41.37 -27.63
N ASP A 55 -0.35 -40.50 -28.25
CA ASP A 55 0.17 -39.42 -29.08
C ASP A 55 0.93 -38.41 -28.19
N PRO A 56 2.20 -38.08 -28.49
CA PRO A 56 3.04 -37.26 -27.62
C PRO A 56 2.52 -35.82 -27.46
N ARG A 57 1.60 -35.35 -28.32
CA ARG A 57 0.95 -34.04 -28.18
C ARG A 57 -0.25 -34.09 -27.24
N VAL A 58 -0.81 -35.26 -27.00
CA VAL A 58 -2.01 -35.47 -26.20
C VAL A 58 -1.61 -35.61 -24.74
N TRP A 59 -2.07 -34.66 -23.92
CA TRP A 59 -1.99 -34.74 -22.47
C TRP A 59 -2.90 -35.86 -21.95
N ASP A 60 -4.16 -35.86 -22.36
CA ASP A 60 -5.10 -36.91 -21.98
C ASP A 60 -6.28 -37.03 -22.96
N VAL A 61 -6.96 -38.18 -22.93
CA VAL A 61 -8.22 -38.42 -23.65
C VAL A 61 -9.26 -38.95 -22.68
N ASP A 62 -10.34 -38.22 -22.47
CA ASP A 62 -11.29 -38.57 -21.42
C ASP A 62 -12.75 -38.49 -21.87
N LEU A 63 -13.60 -39.37 -21.35
CA LEU A 63 -15.05 -39.24 -21.59
C LEU A 63 -15.53 -37.93 -20.99
N ARG A 64 -16.52 -37.29 -21.63
CA ARG A 64 -17.16 -36.12 -21.05
C ARG A 64 -17.67 -36.46 -19.64
N PRO A 65 -17.54 -35.55 -18.65
CA PRO A 65 -17.98 -35.81 -17.28
C PRO A 65 -19.41 -36.36 -17.23
N GLU A 66 -20.34 -35.79 -18.00
CA GLU A 66 -21.73 -36.25 -18.06
C GLU A 66 -21.89 -37.69 -18.59
N ASP A 67 -21.03 -38.11 -19.51
CA ASP A 67 -21.06 -39.47 -20.09
C ASP A 67 -20.40 -40.50 -19.15
N LYS A 68 -19.61 -40.04 -18.17
CA LYS A 68 -19.15 -40.85 -17.04
C LYS A 68 -20.17 -40.94 -15.90
N GLY A 69 -21.29 -40.22 -16.00
CA GLY A 69 -22.21 -40.02 -14.88
C GLY A 69 -21.62 -39.14 -13.78
N ILE A 70 -20.63 -38.31 -14.10
CA ILE A 70 -19.98 -37.38 -13.18
C ILE A 70 -20.53 -35.99 -13.46
N PHE A 71 -21.21 -35.43 -12.47
CA PHE A 71 -21.74 -34.07 -12.52
C PHE A 71 -20.94 -33.20 -11.55
N PRO A 72 -20.79 -31.89 -11.82
CA PRO A 72 -20.33 -30.96 -10.80
C PRO A 72 -21.36 -30.94 -9.66
N GLU A 73 -21.03 -31.60 -8.55
CA GLU A 73 -21.81 -31.55 -7.33
C GLU A 73 -21.26 -30.41 -6.47
N SER A 74 -22.14 -29.55 -5.95
CA SER A 74 -21.77 -28.70 -4.82
C SER A 74 -21.57 -29.62 -3.63
N TYR A 75 -20.33 -29.81 -3.19
CA TYR A 75 -20.06 -30.48 -1.92
C TYR A 75 -20.65 -29.64 -0.78
N ARG A 76 -21.91 -29.89 -0.44
CA ARG A 76 -22.43 -29.62 0.91
C ARG A 76 -22.39 -30.93 1.66
N THR A 77 -21.59 -30.97 2.71
CA THR A 77 -21.75 -31.98 3.75
C THR A 77 -21.74 -31.35 5.14
N ILE A 78 -22.93 -31.44 5.73
CA ILE A 78 -23.28 -31.64 7.14
C ILE A 78 -23.24 -30.40 8.05
N GLU A 79 -24.42 -30.17 8.63
CA GLU A 79 -24.77 -29.22 9.67
C GLU A 79 -23.70 -29.11 10.76
N ASP A 80 -22.92 -28.03 10.72
CA ASP A 80 -22.21 -27.50 11.88
C ASP A 80 -22.46 -26.00 11.91
N LYS A 81 -22.94 -25.55 13.06
CA LYS A 81 -23.69 -24.32 13.27
C LYS A 81 -22.95 -23.05 12.81
N LEU A 82 -23.15 -22.66 11.55
CA LEU A 82 -23.20 -21.25 11.14
C LEU A 82 -24.46 -20.55 11.69
N VAL A 83 -25.30 -21.27 12.43
CA VAL A 83 -26.37 -20.72 13.28
C VAL A 83 -25.70 -20.16 14.54
N PRO A 84 -25.83 -18.85 14.82
CA PRO A 84 -25.30 -18.29 16.05
C PRO A 84 -25.84 -19.05 17.27
N TYR A 85 -24.96 -19.33 18.23
CA TYR A 85 -25.39 -19.74 19.56
C TYR A 85 -25.42 -18.51 20.49
N GLN A 86 -26.33 -18.54 21.45
CA GLN A 86 -26.53 -17.45 22.38
C GLN A 86 -25.69 -17.68 23.64
N MET A 87 -24.77 -16.75 23.92
CA MET A 87 -24.11 -16.65 25.21
C MET A 87 -24.97 -15.77 26.12
N ASN A 88 -25.76 -16.42 26.98
CA ASN A 88 -26.57 -15.77 28.00
C ASN A 88 -25.84 -15.77 29.34
N GLY A 89 -25.78 -14.62 30.02
CA GLY A 89 -25.19 -14.51 31.34
C GLY A 89 -25.14 -13.08 31.85
N VAL A 90 -24.47 -12.91 33.00
CA VAL A 90 -24.22 -11.60 33.60
C VAL A 90 -22.78 -11.21 33.30
N PHE A 91 -22.58 -10.24 32.43
CA PHE A 91 -21.25 -9.79 32.04
C PHE A 91 -20.67 -8.84 33.09
N TRP A 92 -19.53 -9.20 33.68
CA TRP A 92 -18.90 -8.50 34.79
C TRP A 92 -17.67 -7.71 34.32
N LYS A 93 -17.69 -6.38 34.49
CA LYS A 93 -16.56 -5.46 34.20
C LYS A 93 -15.72 -5.13 35.44
N GLY A 94 -16.23 -5.46 36.61
CA GLY A 94 -15.76 -4.95 37.88
C GLY A 94 -16.92 -4.94 38.85
N ASP A 95 -16.63 -4.72 40.11
CA ASP A 95 -17.63 -4.38 41.12
C ASP A 95 -16.97 -3.38 42.08
N THR A 96 -17.77 -2.58 42.74
CA THR A 96 -17.36 -1.65 43.80
C THR A 96 -16.72 -2.41 44.98
N GLN A 97 -16.84 -3.74 45.00
CA GLN A 97 -16.08 -4.69 45.82
C GLN A 97 -15.24 -5.64 44.93
N GLY A 98 -14.08 -6.08 45.41
CA GLY A 98 -13.11 -6.86 44.62
C GLY A 98 -13.59 -8.25 44.16
N ALA A 99 -12.71 -9.01 43.50
CA ALA A 99 -12.99 -10.30 42.84
C ALA A 99 -13.84 -11.31 43.63
N SER A 100 -13.86 -11.24 44.97
CA SER A 100 -14.69 -12.08 45.85
C SER A 100 -16.20 -12.00 45.61
N THR A 101 -16.71 -11.02 44.86
CA THR A 101 -18.15 -10.87 44.55
C THR A 101 -18.57 -11.45 43.21
N ILE A 102 -17.65 -12.10 42.49
CA ILE A 102 -17.95 -12.83 41.26
C ILE A 102 -18.80 -14.05 41.60
N ASP A 103 -19.95 -14.15 40.95
CA ASP A 103 -20.77 -15.36 40.94
C ASP A 103 -20.12 -16.35 39.97
N SER A 104 -19.39 -17.32 40.52
CA SER A 104 -18.64 -18.30 39.72
C SER A 104 -19.52 -19.26 38.91
N ILE A 105 -20.84 -19.16 38.98
CA ILE A 105 -21.76 -19.92 38.13
C ILE A 105 -22.26 -19.03 36.98
N ASN A 106 -22.72 -17.82 37.29
CA ASN A 106 -23.49 -16.99 36.37
C ASN A 106 -22.72 -15.85 35.71
N ASP A 107 -21.66 -15.35 36.35
CA ASP A 107 -20.89 -14.22 35.83
C ASP A 107 -20.01 -14.66 34.65
N LYS A 108 -19.89 -13.77 33.66
CA LYS A 108 -19.13 -13.94 32.42
C LYS A 108 -18.14 -12.80 32.25
N ASP A 109 -17.07 -13.09 31.52
CA ASP A 109 -16.13 -12.09 31.04
C ASP A 109 -16.85 -11.03 30.19
N TRP A 110 -16.78 -9.76 30.61
CA TRP A 110 -17.36 -8.65 29.87
C TRP A 110 -16.77 -8.46 28.48
N GLY A 111 -15.55 -8.95 28.24
CA GLY A 111 -14.94 -8.88 26.92
C GLY A 111 -15.81 -9.51 25.84
N LYS A 112 -16.59 -10.53 26.20
CA LYS A 112 -17.54 -11.20 25.30
C LYS A 112 -18.65 -10.29 24.82
N ILE A 113 -19.33 -9.58 25.73
CA ILE A 113 -20.38 -8.61 25.35
C ILE A 113 -19.79 -7.38 24.65
N HIS A 114 -18.57 -6.98 24.98
CA HIS A 114 -17.92 -5.85 24.30
C HIS A 114 -17.52 -6.18 22.86
N VAL A 115 -17.05 -7.40 22.61
CA VAL A 115 -16.60 -7.81 21.29
C VAL A 115 -17.77 -8.27 20.42
N ALA A 116 -18.75 -9.02 20.94
CA ALA A 116 -19.85 -9.57 20.13
C ALA A 116 -21.16 -8.75 20.20
N GLY A 117 -21.34 -7.94 21.24
CA GLY A 117 -22.58 -7.18 21.44
C GLY A 117 -22.71 -5.99 20.50
N ASN A 118 -23.95 -5.61 20.20
CA ASN A 118 -24.26 -4.37 19.48
C ASN A 118 -24.06 -3.12 20.37
N SER A 119 -24.20 -1.92 19.79
CA SER A 119 -23.94 -0.66 20.51
C SER A 119 -24.77 -0.48 21.80
N ALA A 120 -26.02 -0.94 21.83
CA ALA A 120 -26.86 -0.87 23.03
C ALA A 120 -26.40 -1.87 24.11
N GLN A 121 -25.93 -3.04 23.70
CA GLN A 121 -25.40 -4.05 24.62
C GLN A 121 -24.05 -3.63 25.22
N ARG A 122 -23.16 -3.01 24.43
CA ARG A 122 -21.87 -2.47 24.94
C ARG A 122 -22.04 -1.30 25.89
N ASP A 123 -23.07 -0.48 25.70
CA ASP A 123 -23.57 0.54 26.63
C ASP A 123 -22.53 1.58 27.06
N LYS A 124 -21.97 2.28 26.08
CA LYS A 124 -20.99 3.32 26.33
C LYS A 124 -21.56 4.42 27.24
N ASN A 125 -20.73 4.90 28.16
CA ASN A 125 -21.06 5.84 29.22
C ASN A 125 -21.98 5.28 30.33
N VAL A 126 -22.28 3.98 30.32
CA VAL A 126 -23.16 3.34 31.31
C VAL A 126 -22.48 2.12 31.91
N PHE A 127 -22.09 1.13 31.09
CA PHE A 127 -21.53 -0.13 31.54
C PHE A 127 -20.01 -0.07 31.73
N GLY A 128 -19.57 -0.02 32.99
CA GLY A 128 -18.18 0.01 33.41
C GLY A 128 -18.05 0.52 34.85
N LEU A 129 -16.81 0.68 35.32
CA LEU A 129 -16.51 0.99 36.72
C LEU A 129 -17.28 2.23 37.23
N ILE A 130 -18.02 2.08 38.34
CA ILE A 130 -18.83 3.16 38.94
C ILE A 130 -17.95 4.29 39.44
N SER A 131 -16.82 3.97 40.07
CA SER A 131 -15.84 4.99 40.49
C SER A 131 -15.20 5.72 39.30
N GLY A 132 -15.26 5.14 38.11
CA GLY A 132 -14.84 5.75 36.85
C GLY A 132 -15.93 6.57 36.15
N GLY A 133 -17.14 6.68 36.71
CA GLY A 133 -18.27 7.42 36.15
C GLY A 133 -19.37 6.56 35.50
N GLY A 134 -19.21 5.23 35.48
CA GLY A 134 -20.26 4.30 35.04
C GLY A 134 -21.44 4.24 36.03
N THR A 135 -22.54 3.61 35.61
CA THR A 135 -23.73 3.41 36.45
C THR A 135 -24.06 1.94 36.70
N VAL A 136 -23.48 1.02 35.90
CA VAL A 136 -23.61 -0.43 36.09
C VAL A 136 -22.28 -1.14 35.82
N GLU A 137 -21.90 -2.10 36.66
CA GLU A 137 -20.65 -2.89 36.51
C GLU A 137 -20.91 -4.37 36.19
N LYS A 138 -22.17 -4.79 36.30
CA LYS A 138 -22.72 -6.07 35.84
C LYS A 138 -23.84 -5.81 34.84
N LYS A 139 -23.82 -6.52 33.72
CA LYS A 139 -24.85 -6.38 32.68
C LYS A 139 -25.41 -7.76 32.28
N PRO A 140 -26.64 -8.10 32.69
CA PRO A 140 -27.35 -9.27 32.18
C PRO A 140 -27.72 -9.03 30.72
N ASP A 141 -27.23 -9.87 29.82
CA ASP A 141 -27.51 -9.76 28.39
C ASP A 141 -27.30 -11.10 27.68
N VAL A 142 -27.62 -11.12 26.39
CA VAL A 142 -27.38 -12.28 25.52
C VAL A 142 -26.67 -11.81 24.26
N VAL A 143 -25.50 -12.38 23.97
CA VAL A 143 -24.78 -12.10 22.72
C VAL A 143 -24.76 -13.31 21.79
N ASP A 144 -24.90 -13.05 20.50
CA ASP A 144 -24.83 -14.06 19.46
C ASP A 144 -23.38 -14.31 19.08
N ILE A 145 -22.94 -15.56 19.17
CA ILE A 145 -21.60 -16.03 18.81
C ILE A 145 -21.73 -17.02 17.66
N PHE A 146 -20.85 -16.93 16.67
CA PHE A 146 -20.86 -17.75 15.47
C PHE A 146 -19.65 -18.66 15.47
N SER A 147 -19.83 -19.91 15.02
CA SER A 147 -18.80 -20.96 15.13
C SER A 147 -18.49 -21.30 16.59
N ASP A 148 -17.69 -22.34 16.79
CA ASP A 148 -17.15 -22.77 18.09
C ASP A 148 -15.66 -23.11 18.00
N GLY A 149 -15.02 -22.83 16.85
CA GLY A 149 -13.60 -23.07 16.63
C GLY A 149 -13.22 -24.55 16.46
N ARG A 150 -14.19 -25.45 16.25
CA ARG A 150 -13.89 -26.83 15.86
C ARG A 150 -12.99 -26.89 14.63
N ASN A 151 -12.16 -27.93 14.55
CA ASN A 151 -11.19 -28.13 13.47
C ASN A 151 -10.12 -27.01 13.37
N VAL A 152 -9.81 -26.36 14.49
CA VAL A 152 -8.72 -25.40 14.62
C VAL A 152 -7.80 -25.87 15.74
N ASP A 153 -6.49 -25.71 15.54
CA ASP A 153 -5.50 -25.95 16.58
C ASP A 153 -5.09 -24.59 17.17
N VAL A 154 -5.39 -24.39 18.45
CA VAL A 154 -4.89 -23.23 19.21
C VAL A 154 -3.64 -23.64 19.98
N VAL A 155 -2.54 -22.94 19.75
CA VAL A 155 -1.25 -23.20 20.41
C VAL A 155 -0.94 -22.06 21.37
N ILE A 156 -0.84 -22.40 22.65
CA ILE A 156 -0.61 -21.46 23.73
C ILE A 156 0.88 -21.40 24.01
N CYS A 157 1.51 -20.32 23.54
CA CYS A 157 2.93 -20.06 23.71
C CYS A 157 3.10 -19.17 24.94
N ASP A 158 3.13 -19.77 26.12
CA ASP A 158 2.99 -19.05 27.40
C ASP A 158 3.63 -19.81 28.56
N ASP A 159 3.28 -19.46 29.79
CA ASP A 159 3.45 -20.27 31.00
C ASP A 159 2.72 -21.62 30.87
N PRO A 160 3.01 -22.59 31.76
CA PRO A 160 2.33 -23.86 31.75
C PRO A 160 0.81 -23.81 31.75
N VAL A 161 0.23 -24.56 30.81
CA VAL A 161 -1.21 -24.81 30.74
C VAL A 161 -1.50 -26.11 31.49
N THR A 162 -2.38 -26.03 32.47
CA THR A 162 -2.85 -27.20 33.21
C THR A 162 -3.57 -28.16 32.29
N SER A 163 -3.15 -29.43 32.26
CA SER A 163 -3.67 -30.44 31.32
C SER A 163 -5.04 -31.03 31.68
N ASN A 164 -5.43 -31.00 32.97
CA ASN A 164 -6.60 -31.71 33.50
C ASN A 164 -7.75 -30.79 33.96
N CYS A 165 -7.81 -29.55 33.48
CA CYS A 165 -8.93 -28.64 33.78
C CYS A 165 -10.21 -29.13 33.07
N ASN A 166 -11.35 -29.19 33.78
CA ASN A 166 -12.60 -29.69 33.19
C ASN A 166 -13.17 -28.75 32.13
N GLU A 167 -12.74 -27.48 32.12
CA GLU A 167 -13.07 -26.49 31.09
C GLU A 167 -12.52 -26.85 29.68
N TRP A 168 -11.58 -27.80 29.58
CA TRP A 168 -11.13 -28.35 28.29
C TRP A 168 -12.09 -29.36 27.68
N SER A 169 -13.16 -29.73 28.39
CA SER A 169 -14.15 -30.69 27.91
C SER A 169 -14.92 -30.18 26.68
N SER A 170 -15.02 -30.99 25.63
CA SER A 170 -15.88 -30.79 24.46
C SER A 170 -17.38 -31.05 24.80
N TYR A 171 -18.30 -30.73 23.88
CA TYR A 171 -19.70 -31.13 23.95
C TYR A 171 -19.92 -32.65 24.10
N VAL A 172 -19.02 -33.49 23.58
CA VAL A 172 -19.06 -34.96 23.75
C VAL A 172 -18.37 -35.46 25.03
N LYS A 173 -17.96 -34.55 25.90
CA LYS A 173 -17.34 -34.79 27.23
C LYS A 173 -15.93 -35.41 27.22
N GLU A 174 -15.22 -35.33 26.10
CA GLU A 174 -13.78 -35.65 26.02
C GLU A 174 -12.94 -34.39 26.20
N SER A 175 -11.71 -34.52 26.72
CA SER A 175 -10.79 -33.38 26.82
C SER A 175 -10.25 -33.00 25.44
N ARG A 176 -10.24 -31.69 25.14
CA ARG A 176 -9.64 -31.12 23.92
C ARG A 176 -8.16 -30.77 24.10
N PHE A 177 -7.62 -30.92 25.31
CA PHE A 177 -6.20 -30.73 25.58
C PHE A 177 -5.40 -31.87 24.95
N VAL A 178 -4.46 -31.52 24.07
CA VAL A 178 -3.61 -32.48 23.37
C VAL A 178 -2.23 -32.52 24.06
N PRO A 179 -1.86 -33.62 24.74
CA PRO A 179 -0.55 -33.78 25.35
C PRO A 179 0.52 -34.08 24.28
N TYR A 180 0.81 -33.09 23.44
CA TYR A 180 1.65 -33.24 22.27
C TYR A 180 3.13 -33.40 22.64
N GLN A 181 3.81 -34.36 22.01
CA GLN A 181 5.22 -34.64 22.28
C GLN A 181 6.13 -33.78 21.39
N TRP A 182 6.21 -32.48 21.70
CA TRP A 182 6.92 -31.48 20.89
C TRP A 182 8.33 -31.92 20.47
N PHE A 183 9.14 -32.43 21.39
CA PHE A 183 10.52 -32.80 21.10
C PHE A 183 10.63 -34.13 20.35
N ASN A 184 10.02 -35.18 20.88
CA ASN A 184 10.12 -36.51 20.27
C ASN A 184 9.49 -36.58 18.87
N GLU A 185 8.44 -35.81 18.60
CA GLU A 185 7.79 -35.80 17.29
C GLU A 185 8.49 -34.88 16.27
N LEU A 186 9.17 -33.81 16.72
CA LEU A 186 9.64 -32.77 15.80
C LEU A 186 11.15 -32.56 15.76
N ASN A 187 11.96 -33.06 16.70
CA ASN A 187 13.41 -32.80 16.75
C ASN A 187 14.15 -33.15 15.46
N SER A 188 13.77 -34.22 14.75
CA SER A 188 14.40 -34.57 13.48
C SER A 188 14.16 -33.54 12.38
N ILE A 189 13.06 -32.80 12.48
CA ILE A 189 12.65 -31.76 11.54
C ILE A 189 13.22 -30.42 11.98
N VAL A 190 13.07 -30.08 13.27
CA VAL A 190 13.62 -28.86 13.86
C VAL A 190 15.12 -28.82 13.63
N GLY A 191 15.86 -29.89 13.93
CA GLY A 191 17.30 -29.94 13.66
C GLY A 191 17.71 -29.87 12.18
N SER A 192 16.76 -29.94 11.25
CA SER A 192 17.01 -29.74 9.81
C SER A 192 16.72 -28.32 9.32
N ILE A 193 16.03 -27.51 10.13
CA ILE A 193 15.69 -26.11 9.85
C ILE A 193 16.34 -25.12 10.83
N ASP A 194 16.75 -25.59 12.00
CA ASP A 194 17.51 -24.88 13.03
C ASP A 194 18.84 -24.39 12.44
N ASP A 195 18.96 -23.06 12.37
CA ASP A 195 20.10 -22.34 11.81
C ASP A 195 20.84 -21.49 12.85
N ASP A 196 20.37 -21.47 14.10
CA ASP A 196 20.96 -20.72 15.20
C ASP A 196 21.93 -21.55 16.05
N GLY A 197 21.87 -22.88 15.92
CA GLY A 197 22.76 -23.82 16.60
C GLY A 197 22.43 -24.03 18.07
N GLU A 198 21.23 -23.67 18.51
CA GLU A 198 20.71 -23.97 19.84
C GLU A 198 20.63 -25.48 20.07
N THR A 199 20.91 -25.91 21.29
CA THR A 199 20.83 -27.35 21.60
C THR A 199 19.37 -27.76 21.74
N LEU A 200 18.90 -28.63 20.84
CA LEU A 200 17.53 -29.15 20.89
C LEU A 200 17.23 -29.84 22.23
N PRO A 201 16.10 -29.51 22.90
CA PRO A 201 15.62 -30.25 24.06
C PRO A 201 15.38 -31.72 23.72
N THR A 202 15.51 -32.62 24.69
CA THR A 202 15.39 -34.07 24.45
C THR A 202 14.53 -34.75 25.51
N GLY A 203 13.83 -35.82 25.11
CA GLY A 203 13.02 -36.62 26.01
C GLY A 203 11.54 -36.22 26.00
N ASP A 204 10.76 -36.97 26.77
CA ASP A 204 9.30 -36.84 26.78
C ASP A 204 8.85 -35.50 27.36
N VAL A 205 7.76 -34.98 26.77
CA VAL A 205 7.06 -33.79 27.26
C VAL A 205 5.94 -34.24 28.20
N TYR A 206 5.98 -33.77 29.43
CA TYR A 206 4.90 -33.95 30.42
C TYR A 206 4.22 -32.61 30.67
N TYR A 207 2.97 -32.61 31.11
CA TYR A 207 2.21 -31.38 31.35
C TYR A 207 1.74 -31.33 32.81
N TRP A 208 1.73 -30.13 33.39
CA TRP A 208 1.31 -29.95 34.78
C TRP A 208 -0.17 -30.28 35.00
N GLN A 209 -0.48 -30.81 36.18
CA GLN A 209 -1.84 -30.94 36.69
C GLN A 209 -2.21 -29.71 37.53
N SER A 210 -3.50 -29.44 37.68
CA SER A 210 -4.02 -28.21 38.29
C SER A 210 -3.48 -27.96 39.70
N ASN A 211 -3.46 -29.03 40.50
CA ASN A 211 -3.03 -29.05 41.90
C ASN A 211 -1.49 -29.09 42.06
N GLU A 212 -0.73 -28.96 40.97
CA GLU A 212 0.73 -29.01 40.98
C GLU A 212 1.37 -27.89 40.15
N ASN A 213 0.60 -27.25 39.27
CA ASN A 213 1.08 -26.14 38.45
C ASN A 213 1.30 -24.89 39.31
N PRO A 214 2.54 -24.43 39.53
CA PRO A 214 2.80 -23.24 40.34
C PRO A 214 2.47 -21.95 39.59
N GLU A 215 2.22 -22.05 38.28
CA GLU A 215 1.89 -20.94 37.38
C GLU A 215 0.39 -20.92 37.08
N TYR A 216 -0.12 -19.74 36.75
CA TYR A 216 -1.55 -19.51 36.50
C TYR A 216 -1.84 -18.88 35.15
N HIS A 217 -0.88 -18.15 34.59
CA HIS A 217 -1.10 -17.23 33.47
C HIS A 217 -1.47 -17.97 32.18
N GLY A 218 -0.71 -19.00 31.80
CA GLY A 218 -1.00 -19.83 30.62
C GLY A 218 -2.37 -20.50 30.69
N THR A 219 -2.77 -20.98 31.86
CA THR A 219 -4.12 -21.55 32.08
C THR A 219 -5.22 -20.51 31.90
N HIS A 220 -5.02 -19.27 32.37
CA HIS A 220 -5.98 -18.17 32.20
C HIS A 220 -6.12 -17.73 30.74
N VAL A 221 -5.00 -17.57 30.06
CA VAL A 221 -4.91 -17.25 28.62
C VAL A 221 -5.66 -18.30 27.80
N THR A 222 -5.38 -19.58 28.06
CA THR A 222 -6.04 -20.70 27.39
C THR A 222 -7.56 -20.68 27.61
N GLY A 223 -8.00 -20.39 28.83
CA GLY A 223 -9.42 -20.32 29.13
C GLY A 223 -10.15 -19.22 28.37
N THR A 224 -9.51 -18.07 28.16
CA THR A 224 -10.08 -16.94 27.44
C THR A 224 -10.26 -17.28 25.95
N ILE A 225 -9.36 -18.11 25.39
CA ILE A 225 -9.42 -18.57 24.00
C ILE A 225 -10.45 -19.69 23.87
N ALA A 226 -10.31 -20.76 24.66
CA ALA A 226 -10.89 -22.06 24.33
C ALA A 226 -11.56 -22.80 25.48
N SER A 227 -11.73 -22.23 26.69
CA SER A 227 -12.55 -22.91 27.71
C SER A 227 -14.00 -23.06 27.27
N LYS A 228 -14.70 -24.05 27.81
CA LYS A 228 -16.11 -24.32 27.52
C LYS A 228 -17.04 -23.21 27.97
N HIS A 229 -16.77 -22.56 29.11
CA HIS A 229 -17.70 -21.58 29.68
C HIS A 229 -17.21 -20.13 29.62
N TYR A 230 -15.90 -19.88 29.43
CA TYR A 230 -15.31 -18.54 29.39
C TYR A 230 -14.63 -18.21 28.04
N GLY A 231 -14.39 -19.23 27.22
CA GLY A 231 -13.68 -19.11 25.96
C GLY A 231 -14.52 -18.57 24.82
N TRP A 232 -13.87 -18.31 23.69
CA TRP A 232 -14.53 -18.10 22.40
C TRP A 232 -14.71 -19.42 21.66
N ALA A 233 -13.61 -20.16 21.47
CA ALA A 233 -13.51 -21.36 20.65
C ALA A 233 -13.66 -22.65 21.48
N HIS A 234 -14.91 -22.95 21.86
CA HIS A 234 -15.26 -24.06 22.77
C HIS A 234 -14.97 -25.46 22.21
N GLU A 235 -14.61 -25.60 20.94
CA GLU A 235 -14.32 -26.87 20.29
C GLU A 235 -12.95 -26.90 19.58
N ALA A 236 -12.11 -25.88 19.78
CA ALA A 236 -10.73 -25.91 19.29
C ALA A 236 -9.88 -26.93 20.05
N ASN A 237 -8.92 -27.55 19.36
CA ASN A 237 -7.89 -28.39 19.97
C ASN A 237 -6.88 -27.50 20.69
N ILE A 238 -6.52 -27.86 21.93
CA ILE A 238 -5.67 -27.04 22.79
C ILE A 238 -4.29 -27.66 22.90
N TYR A 239 -3.27 -26.92 22.48
CA TYR A 239 -1.87 -27.32 22.58
C TYR A 239 -1.12 -26.34 23.48
N GLY A 240 -0.55 -26.82 24.58
CA GLY A 240 0.42 -26.03 25.35
C GLY A 240 1.82 -26.14 24.73
N CYS A 241 2.47 -25.02 24.45
CA CYS A 241 3.87 -24.91 24.03
C CYS A 241 4.59 -23.95 24.98
N GLN A 242 5.00 -24.46 26.13
CA GLN A 242 5.45 -23.64 27.25
C GLN A 242 6.81 -23.02 26.95
N ILE A 243 6.81 -21.69 26.73
CA ILE A 243 8.03 -20.88 26.55
C ILE A 243 8.41 -20.17 27.84
N LEU A 244 7.42 -19.87 28.67
CA LEU A 244 7.60 -19.36 30.02
C LEU A 244 7.41 -20.54 30.99
N GLY A 245 8.22 -20.58 32.04
CA GLY A 245 8.21 -21.68 33.00
C GLY A 245 8.80 -22.99 32.48
N THR A 246 8.65 -24.04 33.30
CA THR A 246 9.31 -25.35 33.07
C THR A 246 8.29 -26.44 32.76
N TRP A 247 8.67 -27.38 31.90
CA TRP A 247 7.98 -28.64 31.73
C TRP A 247 8.32 -29.58 32.89
N PRO A 248 7.37 -30.31 33.50
CA PRO A 248 7.67 -31.27 34.56
C PRO A 248 8.52 -32.42 34.02
N SER A 249 9.41 -32.95 34.85
CA SER A 249 10.33 -34.03 34.48
C SER A 249 9.69 -35.43 34.45
N SER A 250 8.47 -35.59 34.96
CA SER A 250 7.67 -36.82 34.83
C SER A 250 6.17 -36.54 35.08
N PRO A 251 5.26 -37.50 34.81
CA PRO A 251 3.84 -37.35 35.08
C PRO A 251 3.45 -37.67 36.53
N ALA A 252 4.41 -38.01 37.40
CA ALA A 252 4.18 -38.42 38.79
C ALA A 252 4.06 -37.22 39.74
N SER A 253 3.21 -37.37 40.77
CA SER A 253 2.88 -36.29 41.69
C SER A 253 4.04 -35.88 42.62
N GLY A 254 4.17 -34.59 42.92
CA GLY A 254 5.15 -34.05 43.88
C GLY A 254 6.56 -33.79 43.33
N ILE A 255 6.69 -33.62 42.02
CA ILE A 255 7.96 -33.33 41.32
C ILE A 255 8.10 -31.84 41.05
N THR A 256 9.29 -31.29 41.26
CA THR A 256 9.63 -29.89 40.93
C THR A 256 10.64 -29.84 39.79
N GLY A 257 10.33 -29.07 38.74
CA GLY A 257 11.22 -28.79 37.62
C GLY A 257 11.33 -29.88 36.54
N GLY A 258 11.90 -29.47 35.40
CA GLY A 258 12.23 -30.29 34.24
C GLY A 258 12.85 -29.44 33.13
N GLN A 259 12.43 -29.61 31.88
CA GLN A 259 13.06 -28.95 30.73
C GLN A 259 12.40 -27.61 30.37
N ASN A 260 13.14 -26.72 29.71
CA ASN A 260 12.64 -25.44 29.22
C ASN A 260 12.71 -25.42 27.69
N MET A 261 11.84 -24.65 27.06
CA MET A 261 11.94 -24.34 25.64
C MET A 261 12.92 -23.18 25.43
N PRO A 262 14.05 -23.36 24.70
CA PRO A 262 14.88 -22.24 24.28
C PRO A 262 14.07 -21.25 23.44
N ALA A 263 14.27 -19.96 23.67
CA ALA A 263 13.36 -18.94 23.18
C ALA A 263 13.42 -18.71 21.66
N LEU A 264 14.56 -19.03 21.03
CA LEU A 264 14.73 -18.97 19.57
C LEU A 264 14.09 -20.18 18.87
N LEU A 265 14.13 -21.37 19.48
CA LEU A 265 13.54 -22.58 18.90
C LEU A 265 12.01 -22.59 18.86
N LEU A 266 11.33 -21.71 19.60
CA LEU A 266 9.86 -21.71 19.68
C LEU A 266 9.21 -21.68 18.30
N PHE A 267 9.65 -20.75 17.44
CA PHE A 267 9.05 -20.58 16.12
C PHE A 267 9.41 -21.74 15.18
N ASP A 268 10.57 -22.35 15.33
CA ASP A 268 10.92 -23.56 14.58
C ASP A 268 10.05 -24.75 14.95
N TYR A 269 9.76 -24.96 16.23
CA TYR A 269 8.79 -25.98 16.65
C TYR A 269 7.39 -25.69 16.13
N LEU A 270 6.95 -24.43 16.12
CA LEU A 270 5.65 -24.04 15.55
C LEU A 270 5.59 -24.32 14.04
N ARG A 271 6.65 -23.97 13.29
CA ARG A 271 6.79 -24.23 11.86
C ARG A 271 6.81 -25.72 11.57
N ALA A 272 7.61 -26.49 12.30
CA ALA A 272 7.69 -27.94 12.18
C ALA A 272 6.33 -28.58 12.47
N PHE A 273 5.64 -28.17 13.54
CA PHE A 273 4.29 -28.62 13.88
C PHE A 273 3.29 -28.33 12.76
N HIS A 274 3.21 -27.08 12.31
CA HIS A 274 2.27 -26.66 11.27
C HIS A 274 2.47 -27.44 9.97
N ARG A 275 3.73 -27.60 9.55
CA ARG A 275 4.09 -28.28 8.31
C ARG A 275 3.85 -29.80 8.38
N ASN A 276 3.88 -30.43 9.56
CA ASN A 276 3.87 -31.89 9.68
C ASN A 276 2.63 -32.49 10.34
N LYS A 277 1.75 -31.67 10.92
CA LYS A 277 0.50 -32.18 11.46
C LYS A 277 -0.36 -32.86 10.41
N LYS A 278 -1.14 -33.83 10.87
CA LYS A 278 -2.00 -34.65 10.01
C LYS A 278 -3.09 -33.81 9.37
N VAL A 279 -3.47 -34.19 8.16
CA VAL A 279 -4.69 -33.68 7.52
C VAL A 279 -5.89 -34.13 8.36
N ASN A 280 -6.76 -33.19 8.71
CA ASN A 280 -7.98 -33.50 9.44
C ASN A 280 -8.94 -34.25 8.52
N SER A 281 -9.35 -35.44 8.94
CA SER A 281 -10.23 -36.33 8.16
C SER A 281 -11.65 -35.76 7.96
N VAL A 282 -12.08 -34.82 8.80
CA VAL A 282 -13.39 -34.16 8.73
C VAL A 282 -13.39 -33.04 7.69
N THR A 283 -12.35 -32.22 7.65
CA THR A 283 -12.28 -31.06 6.75
C THR A 283 -11.55 -31.34 5.45
N GLY A 284 -10.72 -32.39 5.38
CA GLY A 284 -9.85 -32.68 4.24
C GLY A 284 -8.59 -31.81 4.18
N PHE A 285 -8.38 -30.92 5.15
CA PHE A 285 -7.24 -30.01 5.22
C PHE A 285 -6.51 -30.14 6.56
N LYS A 286 -5.26 -29.66 6.65
CA LYS A 286 -4.63 -29.43 7.95
C LYS A 286 -5.42 -28.32 8.65
N ASN A 287 -5.68 -28.48 9.94
CA ASN A 287 -6.36 -27.44 10.71
C ASN A 287 -5.56 -26.12 10.61
N PRO A 288 -6.20 -24.96 10.68
CA PRO A 288 -5.49 -23.70 10.95
C PRO A 288 -4.71 -23.78 12.26
N THR A 289 -3.56 -23.09 12.34
CA THR A 289 -2.76 -22.99 13.58
C THR A 289 -2.81 -21.57 14.08
N ILE A 290 -3.52 -21.36 15.18
CA ILE A 290 -3.66 -20.05 15.82
C ILE A 290 -2.80 -20.04 17.06
N THR A 291 -1.79 -19.18 17.10
CA THR A 291 -0.90 -19.05 18.26
C THR A 291 -1.16 -17.76 19.00
N ASN A 292 -1.13 -17.85 20.32
CA ASN A 292 -1.19 -16.70 21.20
C ASN A 292 0.09 -16.59 22.02
N HIS A 293 0.70 -15.40 22.00
CA HIS A 293 1.94 -15.03 22.67
C HIS A 293 1.65 -13.91 23.67
N SER A 294 1.16 -14.28 24.85
CA SER A 294 0.79 -13.33 25.90
C SER A 294 1.99 -12.90 26.76
N TRP A 295 3.15 -12.74 26.10
CA TRP A 295 4.46 -12.40 26.68
C TRP A 295 5.25 -11.49 25.73
N GLY A 296 6.38 -10.95 26.21
CA GLY A 296 7.32 -10.21 25.36
C GLY A 296 8.62 -9.86 26.06
N TYR A 297 9.68 -9.65 25.27
CA TYR A 297 11.00 -9.28 25.78
C TYR A 297 11.03 -7.87 26.36
N ASN A 298 11.70 -7.73 27.50
CA ASN A 298 11.95 -6.47 28.20
C ASN A 298 13.17 -6.62 29.12
N ILE A 299 13.72 -5.50 29.61
CA ILE A 299 14.88 -5.50 30.52
C ILE A 299 14.53 -5.40 32.01
N GLY A 300 13.24 -5.56 32.38
CA GLY A 300 12.68 -5.24 33.69
C GLY A 300 13.47 -5.72 34.89
N THR A 301 13.59 -7.05 35.05
CA THR A 301 14.26 -7.66 36.22
C THR A 301 15.72 -7.20 36.35
N SER A 302 16.43 -7.01 35.24
CA SER A 302 17.82 -6.56 35.28
C SER A 302 17.97 -5.07 35.62
N LEU A 303 17.01 -4.25 35.19
CA LEU A 303 17.01 -2.81 35.43
C LEU A 303 16.60 -2.48 36.87
N GLU A 304 15.59 -3.19 37.39
CA GLU A 304 15.15 -3.09 38.79
C GLU A 304 16.29 -3.43 39.75
N ASN A 305 16.96 -4.58 39.56
CA ASN A 305 18.11 -4.99 40.38
C ASN A 305 19.27 -3.99 40.36
N ALA A 306 19.42 -3.22 39.28
CA ALA A 306 20.53 -2.27 39.13
C ALA A 306 20.27 -0.93 39.85
N PHE A 307 19.00 -0.53 40.00
CA PHE A 307 18.62 0.82 40.44
C PHE A 307 17.52 0.85 41.52
N GLU A 308 17.29 -0.26 42.23
CA GLU A 308 16.34 -0.31 43.36
C GLU A 308 16.71 0.74 44.46
N PRO A 309 15.74 1.49 45.04
CA PRO A 309 14.28 1.37 44.89
C PRO A 309 13.66 2.13 43.72
N ALA A 310 14.41 3.00 43.02
CA ALA A 310 13.91 3.79 41.91
C ALA A 310 15.08 4.37 41.08
N ILE A 311 14.87 4.49 39.76
CA ILE A 311 15.75 5.25 38.87
C ILE A 311 15.70 6.73 39.25
N THR A 312 16.86 7.34 39.42
CA THR A 312 17.01 8.77 39.65
C THR A 312 17.62 9.47 38.44
N THR A 313 17.55 10.81 38.41
CA THR A 313 18.16 11.60 37.34
C THR A 313 19.70 11.52 37.32
N ALA A 314 20.33 11.05 38.41
CA ALA A 314 21.77 10.81 38.47
C ALA A 314 22.17 9.47 37.80
N ASP A 315 21.22 8.55 37.66
CA ASP A 315 21.43 7.26 37.00
C ASP A 315 21.32 7.39 35.47
N ILE A 316 20.74 8.47 34.96
CA ILE A 316 20.57 8.72 33.52
C ILE A 316 21.73 9.56 32.99
N ILE A 317 22.50 9.00 32.06
CA ILE A 317 23.57 9.73 31.36
C ILE A 317 22.93 10.69 30.35
N GLU A 318 22.08 10.14 29.48
CA GLU A 318 21.43 10.88 28.40
C GLU A 318 20.19 10.15 27.89
N ILE A 319 19.29 10.93 27.27
CA ILE A 319 18.19 10.42 26.46
C ILE A 319 18.32 11.04 25.06
N ASN A 320 18.45 10.22 24.04
CA ASN A 320 18.36 10.65 22.66
C ASN A 320 16.90 10.54 22.19
N TYR A 321 16.30 11.68 21.83
CA TYR A 321 14.95 11.76 21.32
C TYR A 321 14.95 12.50 19.97
N ARG A 322 14.61 11.80 18.88
CA ARG A 322 14.61 12.29 17.49
C ARG A 322 15.94 12.92 17.06
N GLY A 323 17.05 12.35 17.53
CA GLY A 323 18.41 12.83 17.25
C GLY A 323 18.88 14.00 18.13
N ILE A 324 18.06 14.45 19.09
CA ILE A 324 18.44 15.45 20.09
C ILE A 324 18.78 14.73 21.40
N GLN A 325 19.96 15.04 21.94
CA GLN A 325 20.42 14.50 23.21
C GLN A 325 20.03 15.42 24.38
N TYR A 326 19.28 14.87 25.33
CA TYR A 326 18.87 15.53 26.57
C TYR A 326 19.64 14.94 27.76
N ASN A 327 20.09 15.82 28.67
CA ASN A 327 20.83 15.47 29.87
C ASN A 327 20.70 16.61 30.92
N SER A 328 21.37 16.50 32.06
CA SER A 328 21.31 17.52 33.12
C SER A 328 21.78 18.92 32.69
N SER A 329 22.62 19.02 31.65
CA SER A 329 23.10 20.29 31.09
C SER A 329 22.27 20.79 29.90
N ASN A 330 21.46 19.92 29.31
CA ASN A 330 20.46 20.23 28.28
C ASN A 330 19.12 19.59 28.67
N PRO A 331 18.41 20.15 29.66
CA PRO A 331 17.21 19.54 30.21
C PRO A 331 16.09 19.51 29.16
N ASN A 332 15.25 18.48 29.26
CA ASN A 332 14.03 18.34 28.46
C ASN A 332 13.03 19.48 28.74
N PRO A 333 12.06 19.73 27.84
CA PRO A 333 11.10 20.84 27.96
C PRO A 333 10.35 20.88 29.31
N SER A 334 10.05 19.72 29.89
CA SER A 334 9.39 19.60 31.20
C SER A 334 10.37 19.62 32.40
N GLY A 335 11.67 19.84 32.16
CA GLY A 335 12.73 19.89 33.16
C GLY A 335 13.38 18.53 33.47
N TRP A 336 14.66 18.54 33.87
CA TRP A 336 15.44 17.31 34.20
C TRP A 336 15.11 16.78 35.59
N THR A 337 13.85 16.37 35.76
CA THR A 337 13.30 15.63 36.90
C THR A 337 12.72 14.31 36.38
N MET A 338 12.56 13.30 37.22
CA MET A 338 11.96 12.03 36.76
C MET A 338 10.54 12.22 36.20
N ASP A 339 9.73 13.09 36.81
CA ASP A 339 8.40 13.44 36.29
C ASP A 339 8.47 14.12 34.91
N GLY A 340 9.43 15.03 34.72
CA GLY A 340 9.64 15.69 33.43
C GLY A 340 10.11 14.73 32.35
N ILE A 341 11.04 13.84 32.70
CA ILE A 341 11.57 12.79 31.82
C ILE A 341 10.47 11.80 31.42
N GLU A 342 9.62 11.38 32.37
CA GLU A 342 8.51 10.48 32.08
C GLU A 342 7.46 11.14 31.20
N LYS A 343 7.14 12.42 31.46
CA LYS A 343 6.19 13.17 30.64
C LYS A 343 6.66 13.31 29.19
N ASP A 344 7.93 13.64 28.99
CA ASP A 344 8.48 13.97 27.67
C ASP A 344 8.93 12.74 26.88
N PHE A 345 9.43 11.69 27.55
CA PHE A 345 10.06 10.53 26.89
C PHE A 345 9.49 9.17 27.31
N GLY A 346 8.71 9.12 28.39
CA GLY A 346 8.12 7.89 28.90
C GLY A 346 9.06 7.01 29.71
N ILE A 347 10.19 7.55 30.18
CA ILE A 347 11.10 6.89 31.12
C ILE A 347 10.73 7.32 32.55
N GLY A 348 10.24 6.40 33.38
CA GLY A 348 9.76 6.69 34.73
C GLY A 348 10.64 6.11 35.82
N ALA A 349 10.55 6.65 37.03
CA ALA A 349 11.36 6.25 38.18
C ALA A 349 11.19 4.77 38.58
N THR A 350 9.99 4.20 38.37
CA THR A 350 9.65 2.80 38.68
C THR A 350 9.19 2.02 37.45
N LYS A 351 9.48 2.54 36.26
CA LYS A 351 9.03 1.97 34.98
C LYS A 351 10.07 0.99 34.43
N TRP A 352 10.25 -0.12 35.14
CA TRP A 352 11.36 -1.05 34.95
C TRP A 352 11.37 -1.75 33.59
N LYS A 353 10.19 -2.10 33.07
CA LYS A 353 10.03 -2.99 31.91
C LYS A 353 10.08 -2.22 30.58
N ILE A 354 11.26 -1.72 30.22
CA ILE A 354 11.48 -1.13 28.89
C ILE A 354 11.40 -2.24 27.84
N PRO A 355 10.53 -2.14 26.81
CA PRO A 355 10.32 -3.19 25.81
C PRO A 355 11.58 -3.41 24.96
N SER A 356 11.82 -4.67 24.59
CA SER A 356 13.00 -5.06 23.80
C SER A 356 12.60 -5.72 22.49
N ASN A 357 13.14 -5.22 21.39
CA ASN A 357 12.98 -5.75 20.04
C ASN A 357 14.19 -6.63 19.71
N ILE A 358 13.93 -7.91 19.39
CA ILE A 358 14.94 -8.91 19.09
C ILE A 358 14.83 -9.27 17.60
N THR A 359 15.85 -8.90 16.82
CA THR A 359 15.81 -9.01 15.36
C THR A 359 15.71 -10.46 14.87
N SER A 360 16.39 -11.42 15.52
CA SER A 360 16.31 -12.84 15.15
C SER A 360 14.90 -13.37 15.35
N VAL A 361 14.34 -13.21 16.56
CA VAL A 361 12.96 -13.60 16.87
C VAL A 361 11.95 -12.99 15.90
N ASN A 362 12.13 -11.72 15.51
CA ASN A 362 11.23 -11.09 14.54
C ASN A 362 11.32 -11.71 13.14
N ALA A 363 12.50 -12.19 12.73
CA ALA A 363 12.65 -12.93 11.48
C ALA A 363 11.94 -14.28 11.55
N ASP A 364 12.06 -15.01 12.66
CA ASP A 364 11.42 -16.32 12.82
C ASP A 364 9.89 -16.20 12.88
N VAL A 365 9.39 -15.13 13.50
CA VAL A 365 7.96 -14.78 13.48
C VAL A 365 7.48 -14.53 12.06
N TYR A 366 8.23 -13.76 11.27
CA TYR A 366 7.89 -13.50 9.87
C TYR A 366 7.82 -14.81 9.08
N ASP A 367 8.82 -15.67 9.23
CA ASP A 367 8.90 -16.99 8.59
C ASP A 367 7.75 -17.93 9.00
N ALA A 368 7.38 -17.92 10.28
CA ALA A 368 6.21 -18.67 10.77
C ALA A 368 4.90 -18.16 10.15
N ILE A 369 4.75 -16.84 10.00
CA ILE A 369 3.59 -16.24 9.31
C ILE A 369 3.56 -16.67 7.84
N GLN A 370 4.72 -16.70 7.16
CA GLN A 370 4.80 -17.16 5.77
C GLN A 370 4.42 -18.64 5.61
N ASP A 371 4.66 -19.46 6.63
CA ASP A 371 4.20 -20.86 6.67
C ASP A 371 2.69 -21.01 6.87
N GLY A 372 1.97 -19.91 7.11
CA GLY A 372 0.52 -19.91 7.34
C GLY A 372 0.15 -20.05 8.82
N ILE A 373 1.09 -19.83 9.74
CA ILE A 373 0.82 -19.82 11.17
C ILE A 373 0.30 -18.44 11.57
N VAL A 374 -0.81 -18.41 12.31
CA VAL A 374 -1.34 -17.16 12.84
C VAL A 374 -0.63 -16.80 14.14
N ILE A 375 0.09 -15.67 14.15
CA ILE A 375 0.84 -15.15 15.31
C ILE A 375 0.13 -13.92 15.88
N ILE A 376 -0.39 -14.05 17.10
CA ILE A 376 -1.09 -12.99 17.83
C ILE A 376 -0.36 -12.78 19.16
N SER A 377 0.05 -11.54 19.44
CA SER A 377 0.91 -11.21 20.56
C SER A 377 0.43 -9.99 21.35
N ALA A 378 0.64 -10.03 22.65
CA ALA A 378 0.37 -8.92 23.56
C ALA A 378 1.35 -7.76 23.35
N ALA A 379 0.86 -6.51 23.31
CA ALA A 379 1.67 -5.33 23.03
C ALA A 379 2.68 -4.96 24.14
N GLY A 380 2.45 -5.43 25.37
CA GLY A 380 3.24 -5.11 26.56
C GLY A 380 2.50 -4.18 27.54
N ASN A 381 2.87 -4.27 28.81
CA ASN A 381 2.13 -3.70 29.95
C ASN A 381 2.93 -2.60 30.68
N SER A 382 3.63 -1.74 29.93
CA SER A 382 4.46 -0.70 30.54
C SER A 382 4.30 0.65 29.87
N ASN A 383 3.16 0.95 29.26
CA ASN A 383 2.81 2.27 28.72
C ASN A 383 3.94 2.92 27.90
N PHE A 384 4.60 2.16 27.03
CA PHE A 384 5.59 2.65 26.08
C PHE A 384 4.97 2.90 24.71
N HIS A 385 5.41 3.97 24.05
CA HIS A 385 5.06 4.25 22.66
C HIS A 385 5.84 3.31 21.75
N ALA A 386 5.18 2.35 21.11
CA ALA A 386 5.76 1.41 20.17
C ALA A 386 5.43 1.84 18.74
N VAL A 387 6.47 1.98 17.92
CA VAL A 387 6.36 2.45 16.53
C VAL A 387 7.00 1.47 15.55
N TYR A 388 6.65 1.61 14.26
CA TYR A 388 7.29 0.86 13.18
C TYR A 388 8.74 1.32 12.93
N PRO A 389 9.60 0.47 12.34
CA PRO A 389 10.98 0.82 11.97
C PRO A 389 11.16 2.09 11.13
N SER A 390 10.12 2.50 10.39
CA SER A 390 10.13 3.70 9.55
C SER A 390 9.82 4.99 10.32
N ASP A 391 9.39 4.91 11.59
CA ASP A 391 8.98 6.08 12.37
C ASP A 391 10.18 6.84 12.94
N ILE A 392 10.07 8.17 13.03
CA ILE A 392 11.12 9.04 13.58
C ILE A 392 11.44 8.71 15.05
N ASP A 393 10.46 8.19 15.80
CA ASP A 393 10.66 7.82 17.20
C ASP A 393 11.32 6.44 17.37
N TYR A 394 11.49 5.64 16.31
CA TYR A 394 11.93 4.24 16.42
C TYR A 394 13.30 4.06 17.08
N ASN A 395 14.23 4.99 16.85
CA ASN A 395 15.61 4.92 17.35
C ASN A 395 15.89 5.83 18.56
N ASN A 396 14.85 6.23 19.29
CA ASN A 396 15.03 6.89 20.58
C ASN A 396 15.61 5.90 21.60
N TYR A 397 16.58 6.36 22.39
CA TYR A 397 17.26 5.53 23.36
C TYR A 397 17.60 6.29 24.66
N VAL A 398 17.76 5.54 25.74
CA VAL A 398 18.30 6.02 27.03
C VAL A 398 19.60 5.29 27.34
N ARG A 399 20.56 5.98 27.99
CA ARG A 399 21.75 5.36 28.56
C ARG A 399 21.77 5.57 30.07
N PHE A 400 21.94 4.49 30.82
CA PHE A 400 22.09 4.53 32.27
C PHE A 400 23.55 4.38 32.69
N ASN A 401 23.91 5.05 33.77
CA ASN A 401 25.24 5.01 34.36
C ASN A 401 25.47 3.67 35.07
N GLY A 402 26.48 2.92 34.65
CA GLY A 402 26.88 1.65 35.27
C GLY A 402 26.04 0.43 34.84
N TYR A 403 25.08 0.58 33.92
CA TYR A 403 24.24 -0.52 33.45
C TYR A 403 24.57 -0.89 32.00
N ASN A 404 24.71 -2.19 31.72
CA ASN A 404 25.01 -2.76 30.41
C ASN A 404 26.18 -2.05 29.66
N GLY A 405 27.24 -1.70 30.39
CA GLY A 405 28.39 -0.98 29.81
C GLY A 405 28.05 0.43 29.30
N ASN A 406 27.02 1.07 29.86
CA ASN A 406 26.44 2.34 29.41
C ASN A 406 25.91 2.29 27.97
N SER A 407 25.54 1.10 27.48
CA SER A 407 25.02 0.90 26.13
C SER A 407 23.62 1.51 25.96
N GLU A 408 23.26 1.78 24.71
CA GLU A 408 21.96 2.31 24.32
C GLU A 408 20.83 1.32 24.60
N ILE A 409 19.75 1.81 25.21
CA ILE A 409 18.52 1.04 25.41
C ILE A 409 17.40 1.73 24.62
N TYR A 410 16.98 1.09 23.53
CA TYR A 410 15.94 1.60 22.65
C TYR A 410 14.56 1.31 23.23
N PHE A 411 13.75 2.36 23.44
CA PHE A 411 12.49 2.25 24.19
C PHE A 411 11.22 2.42 23.35
N ASN A 412 11.36 2.74 22.05
CA ASN A 412 10.22 2.92 21.14
C ASN A 412 10.04 1.80 20.09
N ARG A 413 10.92 0.79 20.07
CA ARG A 413 10.88 -0.30 19.07
C ARG A 413 9.80 -1.36 19.32
N GLY A 414 9.08 -1.28 20.44
CA GLY A 414 8.16 -2.32 20.88
C GLY A 414 8.86 -3.58 21.39
N SER A 415 8.06 -4.57 21.78
CA SER A 415 8.54 -5.82 22.38
C SER A 415 8.35 -6.98 21.39
N SER A 416 9.38 -7.80 21.15
CA SER A 416 9.22 -9.04 20.38
C SER A 416 8.43 -10.07 21.21
N PRO A 417 7.55 -10.90 20.62
CA PRO A 417 7.30 -11.01 19.16
C PRO A 417 6.32 -9.97 18.61
N ALA A 418 5.56 -9.27 19.47
CA ALA A 418 4.58 -8.26 19.07
C ALA A 418 5.13 -7.07 18.23
N SER A 419 6.44 -6.90 18.16
CA SER A 419 7.10 -5.86 17.35
C SER A 419 7.60 -6.35 15.99
N ALA A 420 7.54 -7.66 15.71
CA ALA A 420 7.84 -8.23 14.41
C ALA A 420 6.86 -7.69 13.36
N ASP A 421 7.30 -7.51 12.11
CA ASP A 421 6.40 -7.12 11.03
C ASP A 421 5.35 -8.22 10.79
N ASP A 422 4.14 -7.82 10.37
CA ASP A 422 2.98 -8.69 10.11
C ASP A 422 2.42 -9.51 11.31
N CYS A 423 3.09 -9.54 12.48
CA CYS A 423 2.52 -10.08 13.72
C CYS A 423 1.33 -9.23 14.17
N ILE A 424 0.24 -9.85 14.65
CA ILE A 424 -0.87 -9.10 15.24
C ILE A 424 -0.48 -8.62 16.64
N CYS A 425 -0.30 -7.31 16.83
CA CYS A 425 0.02 -6.67 18.10
C CYS A 425 -1.25 -6.14 18.78
N VAL A 426 -1.59 -6.70 19.93
CA VAL A 426 -2.86 -6.46 20.61
C VAL A 426 -2.68 -5.56 21.83
N GLY A 427 -3.31 -4.37 21.78
CA GLY A 427 -3.42 -3.44 22.91
C GLY A 427 -4.60 -3.78 23.83
N ALA A 428 -4.57 -3.28 25.07
CA ALA A 428 -5.63 -3.53 26.06
C ALA A 428 -6.64 -2.39 26.18
N LEU A 429 -7.93 -2.74 26.19
CA LEU A 429 -9.02 -1.89 26.61
C LEU A 429 -9.25 -2.01 28.12
N ASP A 430 -9.50 -0.86 28.73
CA ASP A 430 -9.88 -0.72 30.12
C ASP A 430 -11.34 -1.13 30.34
N ASN A 431 -11.69 -1.42 31.61
CA ASN A 431 -13.05 -1.70 32.02
C ASN A 431 -13.90 -0.43 32.24
N SER A 432 -13.39 0.75 31.87
CA SER A 432 -14.13 2.00 31.87
C SER A 432 -15.38 1.96 30.99
N HIS A 433 -16.43 2.61 31.48
CA HIS A 433 -17.66 2.91 30.74
C HIS A 433 -17.43 3.70 29.44
N GLN A 434 -16.27 4.36 29.30
CA GLN A 434 -15.91 5.18 28.13
C GLN A 434 -15.07 4.44 27.08
N PHE A 435 -14.77 3.14 27.27
CA PHE A 435 -13.97 2.34 26.34
C PHE A 435 -12.58 2.94 26.12
N LYS A 436 -11.90 3.25 27.23
CA LYS A 436 -10.55 3.81 27.22
C LYS A 436 -9.52 2.70 26.98
N ARG A 437 -8.33 3.09 26.51
CA ARG A 437 -7.17 2.19 26.60
C ARG A 437 -6.82 1.95 28.07
N SER A 438 -6.27 0.80 28.39
CA SER A 438 -5.72 0.53 29.72
C SER A 438 -4.47 1.34 29.97
N SER A 439 -4.28 1.82 31.20
CA SER A 439 -3.13 2.64 31.57
C SER A 439 -1.78 2.00 31.27
N TYR A 440 -1.68 0.70 31.53
CA TYR A 440 -0.46 -0.06 31.34
C TYR A 440 -0.18 -0.42 29.88
N THR A 441 -1.14 -0.34 28.95
CA THR A 441 -0.91 -0.86 27.59
C THR A 441 0.16 -0.03 26.89
N ASN A 442 1.13 -0.70 26.27
CA ASN A 442 1.91 -0.05 25.23
C ASN A 442 0.97 0.47 24.15
N PHE A 443 1.33 1.58 23.54
CA PHE A 443 0.48 2.37 22.65
C PHE A 443 1.28 2.83 21.44
N GLY A 444 0.62 3.39 20.43
CA GLY A 444 1.27 3.91 19.23
C GLY A 444 0.86 3.13 17.97
N PRO A 445 1.46 3.48 16.82
CA PRO A 445 1.06 2.95 15.53
C PRO A 445 1.39 1.47 15.37
N ARG A 446 2.26 0.88 16.22
CA ARG A 446 2.52 -0.57 16.19
C ARG A 446 1.31 -1.39 16.65
N ILE A 447 0.38 -0.81 17.41
CA ILE A 447 -0.83 -1.56 17.82
C ILE A 447 -1.69 -1.81 16.58
N ASP A 448 -2.10 -3.07 16.35
CA ASP A 448 -2.98 -3.44 15.25
C ASP A 448 -4.45 -3.32 15.65
N VAL A 449 -4.80 -3.74 16.86
CA VAL A 449 -6.16 -3.71 17.39
C VAL A 449 -6.14 -3.68 18.93
N PHE A 450 -7.11 -3.01 19.53
CA PHE A 450 -7.36 -3.10 20.97
C PHE A 450 -8.41 -4.16 21.29
N ALA A 451 -8.25 -4.88 22.40
CA ALA A 451 -9.24 -5.83 22.89
C ALA A 451 -9.40 -5.75 24.42
N PRO A 452 -10.54 -6.19 24.98
CA PRO A 452 -10.79 -6.20 26.43
C PRO A 452 -9.65 -6.86 27.22
N GLY A 453 -8.97 -6.09 28.08
CA GLY A 453 -7.79 -6.54 28.81
C GLY A 453 -7.83 -6.31 30.32
N ASN A 454 -8.80 -5.56 30.85
CA ASN A 454 -8.94 -5.32 32.30
C ASN A 454 -10.00 -6.23 32.92
N ASN A 455 -9.69 -6.84 34.07
CA ASN A 455 -10.63 -7.63 34.88
C ASN A 455 -11.33 -8.74 34.06
N ILE A 456 -10.54 -9.51 33.30
CA ILE A 456 -11.03 -10.58 32.44
C ILE A 456 -11.14 -11.87 33.26
N ILE A 457 -12.36 -12.38 33.42
CA ILE A 457 -12.64 -13.65 34.11
C ILE A 457 -12.26 -14.82 33.18
N SER A 458 -11.44 -15.75 33.67
CA SER A 458 -11.12 -16.99 32.95
C SER A 458 -10.73 -18.09 33.94
N THR A 459 -10.43 -19.28 33.40
CA THR A 459 -9.86 -20.41 34.14
C THR A 459 -8.59 -20.03 34.89
N TRP A 460 -8.32 -20.74 35.98
CA TRP A 460 -7.21 -20.45 36.87
C TRP A 460 -6.54 -21.72 37.38
N GLY A 461 -5.32 -21.58 37.91
CA GLY A 461 -4.62 -22.66 38.62
C GLY A 461 -5.14 -22.83 40.05
N ASP A 462 -4.74 -23.91 40.71
CA ASP A 462 -5.09 -24.14 42.11
C ASP A 462 -4.36 -23.12 43.03
N PRO A 463 -5.10 -22.27 43.78
CA PRO A 463 -4.52 -21.23 44.62
C PRO A 463 -3.58 -21.75 45.71
N SER A 464 -3.70 -23.03 46.10
CA SER A 464 -2.86 -23.64 47.13
C SER A 464 -1.43 -23.90 46.66
N VAL A 465 -1.19 -23.97 45.34
CA VAL A 465 0.13 -24.22 44.75
C VAL A 465 0.66 -23.06 43.92
N ILE A 466 -0.19 -22.10 43.54
CA ILE A 466 0.26 -20.88 42.86
C ILE A 466 1.29 -20.13 43.72
N THR A 467 2.38 -19.72 43.08
CA THR A 467 3.44 -18.94 43.71
C THR A 467 3.47 -17.49 43.19
N GLY A 468 4.28 -16.64 43.82
CA GLY A 468 4.44 -15.24 43.40
C GLY A 468 3.34 -14.29 43.91
N GLN A 469 3.11 -13.20 43.17
CA GLN A 469 2.28 -12.06 43.62
C GLN A 469 0.81 -12.43 43.86
N LEU A 470 0.30 -13.47 43.20
CA LEU A 470 -1.09 -13.94 43.31
C LEU A 470 -1.23 -15.27 44.05
N ALA A 471 -0.25 -15.64 44.88
CA ALA A 471 -0.34 -16.83 45.73
C ALA A 471 -1.60 -16.79 46.62
N GLY A 472 -2.35 -17.91 46.66
CA GLY A 472 -3.61 -18.01 47.39
C GLY A 472 -4.80 -17.31 46.74
N ALA A 473 -4.63 -16.64 45.59
CA ALA A 473 -5.72 -16.02 44.86
C ALA A 473 -6.42 -17.03 43.94
N GLY A 474 -7.76 -17.08 44.01
CA GLY A 474 -8.60 -17.87 43.13
C GLY A 474 -10.01 -18.00 43.69
N ILE A 475 -10.96 -18.29 42.80
CA ILE A 475 -12.36 -18.48 43.15
C ILE A 475 -12.74 -19.88 42.67
N VAL A 476 -13.36 -20.65 43.55
CA VAL A 476 -13.83 -21.99 43.22
C VAL A 476 -14.87 -21.91 42.11
N ASP A 477 -14.65 -22.63 41.01
CA ASP A 477 -15.59 -22.70 39.91
C ASP A 477 -16.79 -23.58 40.30
N GLY A 478 -17.94 -22.93 40.54
CA GLY A 478 -19.17 -23.59 40.93
C GLY A 478 -19.77 -24.49 39.85
N LYS A 479 -19.32 -24.39 38.59
CA LYS A 479 -19.82 -25.20 37.47
C LYS A 479 -19.34 -26.65 37.52
N TRP A 480 -18.22 -26.91 38.19
CA TRP A 480 -17.57 -28.23 38.24
C TRP A 480 -17.52 -28.82 39.65
N PHE A 481 -18.50 -28.51 40.50
CA PHE A 481 -18.59 -28.98 41.89
C PHE A 481 -17.36 -28.62 42.74
N GLY A 482 -16.62 -27.58 42.35
CA GLY A 482 -15.50 -27.01 43.08
C GLY A 482 -14.13 -27.66 42.88
N ASN A 483 -13.93 -28.39 41.78
CA ASN A 483 -12.63 -28.99 41.43
C ASN A 483 -11.73 -28.09 40.56
N ASP A 484 -12.29 -27.04 39.96
CA ASP A 484 -11.56 -26.07 39.12
C ASP A 484 -11.67 -24.66 39.72
N TRP A 485 -10.87 -23.76 39.18
CA TRP A 485 -10.72 -22.40 39.67
C TRP A 485 -10.89 -21.37 38.56
N ILE A 486 -11.37 -20.20 38.93
CA ILE A 486 -11.41 -19.01 38.08
C ILE A 486 -10.84 -17.81 38.80
N TYR A 487 -10.34 -16.84 38.04
CA TYR A 487 -9.94 -15.55 38.61
C TYR A 487 -9.94 -14.44 37.56
N PRO A 488 -10.30 -13.20 37.92
CA PRO A 488 -10.11 -12.06 37.05
C PRO A 488 -8.66 -11.54 37.15
N ILE A 489 -7.99 -11.37 36.01
CA ILE A 489 -6.73 -10.62 35.93
C ILE A 489 -6.76 -9.63 34.77
N GLN A 490 -5.71 -8.82 34.67
CA GLN A 490 -5.60 -7.76 33.69
C GLN A 490 -4.24 -7.75 32.98
N GLY A 491 -4.24 -7.33 31.73
CA GLY A 491 -3.06 -7.19 30.90
C GLY A 491 -3.39 -7.21 29.41
N THR A 492 -2.47 -6.73 28.58
CA THR A 492 -2.45 -7.05 27.15
C THR A 492 -2.42 -8.57 26.92
N SER A 493 -1.89 -9.31 27.89
CA SER A 493 -1.94 -10.76 27.99
C SER A 493 -3.35 -11.36 28.09
N MET A 494 -4.35 -10.59 28.51
CA MET A 494 -5.77 -10.98 28.51
C MET A 494 -6.53 -10.41 27.31
N ALA A 495 -6.01 -9.35 26.68
CA ALA A 495 -6.54 -8.80 25.43
C ALA A 495 -6.18 -9.68 24.21
N SER A 496 -4.91 -10.10 24.10
CA SER A 496 -4.41 -10.99 23.04
C SER A 496 -5.24 -12.28 22.88
N PRO A 497 -5.59 -13.02 23.95
CA PRO A 497 -6.41 -14.22 23.82
C PRO A 497 -7.86 -13.97 23.40
N GLN A 498 -8.40 -12.75 23.57
CA GLN A 498 -9.71 -12.42 22.98
C GLN A 498 -9.60 -12.46 21.44
N VAL A 499 -8.52 -11.89 20.90
CA VAL A 499 -8.23 -11.86 19.46
C VAL A 499 -7.96 -13.27 18.94
N ALA A 500 -7.16 -14.08 19.64
CA ALA A 500 -6.88 -15.46 19.25
C ALA A 500 -8.13 -16.36 19.29
N GLY A 501 -9.00 -16.18 20.28
CA GLY A 501 -10.29 -16.87 20.35
C GLY A 501 -11.21 -16.51 19.18
N VAL A 502 -11.34 -15.22 18.86
CA VAL A 502 -12.10 -14.77 17.68
C VAL A 502 -11.49 -15.29 16.38
N ALA A 503 -10.15 -15.27 16.24
CA ALA A 503 -9.46 -15.82 15.08
C ALA A 503 -9.78 -17.31 14.88
N ALA A 504 -9.83 -18.10 15.96
CA ALA A 504 -10.21 -19.50 15.90
C ALA A 504 -11.68 -19.70 15.47
N LEU A 505 -12.60 -18.85 15.93
CA LEU A 505 -14.00 -18.88 15.47
C LEU A 505 -14.11 -18.64 13.96
N ILE A 506 -13.40 -17.63 13.45
CA ILE A 506 -13.38 -17.27 12.02
C ILE A 506 -12.75 -18.39 11.20
N ALA A 507 -11.61 -18.92 11.64
CA ALA A 507 -10.91 -20.01 10.97
C ALA A 507 -11.78 -21.28 10.90
N GLY A 508 -12.46 -21.65 11.99
CA GLY A 508 -13.37 -22.79 12.05
C GLY A 508 -14.62 -22.61 11.17
N ALA A 509 -15.08 -21.37 10.99
CA ALA A 509 -16.20 -21.05 10.11
C ALA A 509 -15.83 -21.13 8.61
N ARG A 510 -14.60 -20.73 8.25
CA ARG A 510 -14.15 -20.65 6.85
C ARG A 510 -13.91 -22.02 6.22
N ARG A 511 -13.45 -23.02 7.01
CA ARG A 511 -13.18 -24.41 6.57
C ARG A 511 -12.33 -24.51 5.29
N THR A 512 -11.32 -23.65 5.16
CA THR A 512 -10.38 -23.64 4.02
C THR A 512 -9.03 -24.24 4.41
N ASP A 513 -8.22 -24.55 3.39
CA ASP A 513 -6.85 -25.04 3.53
C ASP A 513 -5.86 -24.00 4.07
N ARG A 514 -6.25 -22.71 4.10
CA ARG A 514 -5.42 -21.59 4.55
C ARG A 514 -6.21 -20.58 5.39
N PHE A 515 -5.60 -20.15 6.50
CA PHE A 515 -6.01 -19.01 7.33
C PHE A 515 -4.74 -18.40 7.98
N SER A 516 -4.46 -17.11 7.73
CA SER A 516 -3.19 -16.44 8.07
C SER A 516 -3.38 -15.09 8.79
N ASN A 517 -2.29 -14.47 9.26
CA ASN A 517 -2.33 -13.11 9.84
C ASN A 517 -2.95 -12.08 8.89
N TYR A 518 -2.70 -12.20 7.58
CA TYR A 518 -3.26 -11.30 6.58
C TYR A 518 -4.79 -11.39 6.52
N ASP A 519 -5.33 -12.60 6.66
CA ASP A 519 -6.78 -12.83 6.67
C ASP A 519 -7.43 -12.20 7.91
N LEU A 520 -6.72 -12.25 9.03
CA LEU A 520 -7.17 -11.68 10.29
C LEU A 520 -7.05 -10.14 10.33
N LEU A 521 -5.98 -9.57 9.75
CA LEU A 521 -5.85 -8.11 9.56
C LEU A 521 -6.99 -7.58 8.67
N GLN A 522 -7.28 -8.26 7.57
CA GLN A 522 -8.40 -7.93 6.70
C GLN A 522 -9.72 -7.99 7.46
N TYR A 523 -9.93 -9.04 8.26
CA TYR A 523 -11.12 -9.15 9.11
C TYR A 523 -11.25 -7.96 10.07
N PHE A 524 -10.15 -7.50 10.69
CA PHE A 524 -10.20 -6.34 11.57
C PHE A 524 -10.57 -5.07 10.81
N ASP A 525 -10.05 -4.87 9.61
CA ASP A 525 -10.36 -3.69 8.81
C ASP A 525 -11.84 -3.69 8.37
N ASP A 526 -12.42 -4.87 8.15
CA ASP A 526 -13.83 -5.00 7.75
C ASP A 526 -14.82 -4.94 8.93
N ASN A 527 -14.41 -5.39 10.13
CA ASN A 527 -15.36 -5.66 11.22
C ASN A 527 -15.06 -4.93 12.53
N SER A 528 -13.82 -4.48 12.78
CA SER A 528 -13.50 -3.75 14.02
C SER A 528 -14.28 -2.45 14.11
N ILE A 529 -14.49 -1.97 15.34
CA ILE A 529 -15.18 -0.70 15.54
C ILE A 529 -14.14 0.42 15.61
N PHE A 530 -14.30 1.39 14.72
CA PHE A 530 -13.41 2.54 14.58
C PHE A 530 -14.01 3.80 15.22
N GLY A 531 -13.16 4.63 15.85
CA GLY A 531 -13.55 5.95 16.35
C GLY A 531 -14.36 5.94 17.65
N ASP A 532 -14.67 4.77 18.20
CA ASP A 532 -15.52 4.63 19.38
C ASP A 532 -14.75 4.42 20.70
N MET A 533 -13.42 4.26 20.67
CA MET A 533 -12.65 4.39 21.91
C MET A 533 -12.59 5.84 22.36
N THR A 534 -12.73 6.06 23.66
CA THR A 534 -12.43 7.37 24.25
C THR A 534 -10.97 7.40 24.64
N PHE A 535 -10.23 8.28 24.00
CA PHE A 535 -8.92 8.69 24.48
C PHE A 535 -9.10 10.06 25.11
N ASP A 536 -8.55 10.31 26.30
CA ASP A 536 -8.59 11.67 26.78
C ASP A 536 -7.62 12.49 25.91
N THR A 537 -8.12 13.59 25.36
CA THR A 537 -7.30 14.67 24.82
C THR A 537 -7.03 15.71 25.91
N GLY A 538 -7.14 15.29 27.18
CA GLY A 538 -6.84 16.13 28.33
C GLY A 538 -5.45 16.70 28.13
N SER A 539 -5.35 18.01 28.29
CA SER A 539 -4.11 18.75 28.10
C SER A 539 -3.03 18.16 29.00
N GLY A 540 -2.21 17.24 28.50
CA GLY A 540 -0.87 17.07 28.99
C GLY A 540 -0.28 18.47 28.95
N GLY A 541 -0.12 19.09 30.11
CA GLY A 541 -0.22 20.55 30.25
C GLY A 541 0.52 21.31 29.15
N GLY A 542 -0.24 21.91 28.23
CA GLY A 542 0.22 23.10 27.52
C GLY A 542 0.67 24.07 28.61
N SER A 543 1.87 24.61 28.46
CA SER A 543 2.56 25.38 29.49
C SER A 543 1.59 26.29 30.26
N SER A 544 1.52 26.15 31.59
CA SER A 544 0.62 26.97 32.40
C SER A 544 0.82 28.46 32.08
N PRO A 545 -0.26 29.26 32.04
CA PRO A 545 -0.17 30.71 31.94
C PRO A 545 0.90 31.25 32.88
N SER A 546 1.87 31.96 32.34
CA SER A 546 3.02 32.49 33.08
C SER A 546 3.01 34.01 33.04
N THR A 547 3.53 34.64 34.09
CA THR A 547 3.69 36.10 34.13
C THR A 547 5.14 36.48 33.88
N PHE A 548 5.35 37.26 32.84
CA PHE A 548 6.63 37.79 32.41
C PHE A 548 6.77 39.26 32.80
N ASN A 549 7.98 39.67 33.16
CA ASN A 549 8.28 41.05 33.53
C ASN A 549 9.45 41.54 32.70
N VAL A 550 9.29 42.70 32.07
CA VAL A 550 10.33 43.39 31.28
C VAL A 550 10.46 44.81 31.79
N THR A 551 11.69 45.21 32.16
CA THR A 551 11.99 46.57 32.61
C THR A 551 12.39 47.42 31.42
N VAL A 552 11.60 48.46 31.11
CA VAL A 552 11.74 49.29 29.91
C VAL A 552 12.17 50.71 30.27
N THR A 553 13.18 51.23 29.59
CA THR A 553 13.57 52.65 29.65
C THR A 553 13.49 53.31 28.26
N THR A 554 13.71 54.63 28.21
CA THR A 554 13.70 55.41 26.95
C THR A 554 14.98 56.23 26.77
N PRO A 555 16.06 55.64 26.22
CA PRO A 555 17.22 56.41 25.79
C PRO A 555 16.89 57.08 24.43
N GLY A 556 16.59 58.38 24.46
CA GLY A 556 16.23 59.13 23.27
C GLY A 556 14.89 58.69 22.67
N PHE A 557 14.84 58.45 21.35
CA PHE A 557 13.62 58.11 20.61
C PHE A 557 13.42 56.60 20.42
N ASN A 558 13.75 55.78 21.42
CA ASN A 558 13.55 54.33 21.39
C ASN A 558 13.12 53.79 22.76
N TYR A 559 12.38 52.68 22.77
CA TYR A 559 12.20 51.86 23.98
C TYR A 559 13.28 50.79 24.04
N GLU A 560 13.92 50.66 25.20
CA GLU A 560 14.97 49.67 25.45
C GLU A 560 14.61 48.80 26.65
N ALA A 561 14.69 47.48 26.49
CA ALA A 561 14.61 46.54 27.61
C ALA A 561 15.97 46.46 28.30
N THR A 562 16.03 46.88 29.56
CA THR A 562 17.25 46.78 30.39
C THR A 562 17.42 45.40 31.01
N SER A 563 16.32 44.69 31.21
CA SER A 563 16.26 43.30 31.70
C SER A 563 14.83 42.77 31.55
N GLY A 564 14.68 41.46 31.45
CA GLY A 564 13.38 40.82 31.43
C GLY A 564 13.45 39.38 30.94
N THR A 565 12.30 38.72 30.94
CA THR A 565 12.13 37.37 30.37
C THR A 565 10.85 37.27 29.56
N ASP A 566 10.81 36.32 28.65
CA ASP A 566 9.63 35.89 27.89
C ASP A 566 9.67 34.35 27.68
N ARG A 567 8.84 33.81 26.78
CA ARG A 567 8.83 32.36 26.47
C ARG A 567 10.11 31.86 25.79
N ASN A 568 10.91 32.73 25.19
CA ASN A 568 12.16 32.41 24.50
C ASN A 568 13.42 32.68 25.37
N GLY A 569 13.25 33.11 26.63
CA GLY A 569 14.34 33.32 27.57
C GLY A 569 14.52 34.80 27.94
N SER A 570 15.76 35.27 28.06
CA SER A 570 16.06 36.65 28.48
C SER A 570 15.80 37.68 27.37
N VAL A 571 15.17 38.80 27.74
CA VAL A 571 14.85 39.92 26.83
C VAL A 571 15.66 41.16 27.23
N SER A 572 16.42 41.72 26.29
CA SER A 572 17.22 42.96 26.48
C SER A 572 17.52 43.67 25.17
N GLY A 573 17.80 44.98 25.21
CA GLY A 573 18.23 45.79 24.08
C GLY A 573 17.11 46.65 23.45
N ILE A 574 17.46 47.43 22.41
CA ILE A 574 16.54 48.30 21.67
C ILE A 574 15.75 47.47 20.64
N GLY A 575 14.44 47.74 20.49
CA GLY A 575 13.61 47.06 19.49
C GLY A 575 13.40 45.57 19.77
N PHE A 576 13.49 45.19 21.05
CA PHE A 576 13.34 43.82 21.51
C PHE A 576 11.98 43.21 21.13
N VAL A 577 11.94 41.89 20.98
CA VAL A 577 10.72 41.13 20.71
C VAL A 577 10.32 40.43 21.99
N VAL A 578 9.02 40.40 22.30
CA VAL A 578 8.47 39.63 23.41
C VAL A 578 7.60 38.52 22.84
N THR A 579 7.93 37.26 23.14
CA THR A 579 7.15 36.10 22.75
C THR A 579 6.32 35.57 23.92
N LEU A 580 5.02 35.41 23.72
CA LEU A 580 4.04 34.94 24.71
C LEU A 580 3.16 33.83 24.13
N TYR A 581 2.56 33.02 24.99
CA TYR A 581 1.39 32.22 24.61
C TYR A 581 0.08 32.92 24.98
N VAL A 582 -1.00 32.57 24.28
CA VAL A 582 -2.37 32.97 24.66
C VAL A 582 -2.63 32.57 26.12
N GLY A 583 -2.99 33.55 26.96
CA GLY A 583 -3.19 33.39 28.40
C GLY A 583 -2.00 33.81 29.28
N ASP A 584 -0.79 33.99 28.74
CA ASP A 584 0.33 34.56 29.50
C ASP A 584 0.09 36.04 29.83
N THR A 585 0.70 36.54 30.90
CA THR A 585 0.67 37.97 31.26
C THR A 585 2.03 38.59 31.04
N ILE A 586 2.12 39.72 30.32
CA ILE A 586 3.33 40.52 30.22
C ILE A 586 3.18 41.83 31.00
N ASN A 587 4.17 42.16 31.82
CA ASN A 587 4.29 43.43 32.51
C ASN A 587 5.50 44.21 31.96
N PHE A 588 5.25 45.35 31.35
CA PHE A 588 6.28 46.34 31.02
C PHE A 588 6.42 47.31 32.20
N ASN A 589 7.45 47.13 33.00
CA ASN A 589 7.79 47.99 34.13
C ASN A 589 8.65 49.14 33.64
N LEU A 590 8.09 50.35 33.56
CA LEU A 590 8.80 51.51 33.04
C LEU A 590 9.83 51.99 34.07
N SER A 591 10.98 52.47 33.59
CA SER A 591 12.06 53.04 34.41
C SER A 591 12.52 54.36 33.80
N ASN A 592 12.15 55.46 34.45
CA ASN A 592 12.45 56.84 34.09
C ASN A 592 12.04 57.21 32.65
N VAL A 593 10.91 56.69 32.16
CA VAL A 593 10.40 57.02 30.83
C VAL A 593 9.92 58.48 30.79
N ALA A 594 10.44 59.29 29.87
CA ALA A 594 10.13 60.73 29.87
C ALA A 594 8.66 61.02 29.52
N SER A 595 8.15 62.16 29.98
CA SER A 595 6.72 62.52 29.89
C SER A 595 6.20 62.69 28.46
N ASN A 596 7.08 62.92 27.49
CA ASN A 596 6.76 62.97 26.07
C ASN A 596 6.82 61.59 25.37
N HIS A 597 6.97 60.49 26.10
CA HIS A 597 7.02 59.13 25.56
C HIS A 597 6.02 58.15 26.23
N PRO A 598 4.71 58.42 26.18
CA PRO A 598 3.70 57.55 26.80
C PRO A 598 3.66 56.16 26.13
N PHE A 599 3.75 55.09 26.92
CA PHE A 599 3.86 53.71 26.45
C PHE A 599 2.48 53.06 26.23
N TYR A 600 2.26 52.46 25.05
CA TYR A 600 1.02 51.76 24.72
C TYR A 600 1.26 50.37 24.14
N ILE A 601 0.32 49.44 24.36
CA ILE A 601 0.20 48.18 23.62
C ILE A 601 -0.96 48.29 22.62
N ARG A 602 -0.68 48.03 21.35
CA ARG A 602 -1.62 48.20 20.24
C ARG A 602 -1.61 47.00 19.30
N THR A 603 -2.71 46.85 18.59
CA THR A 603 -2.82 46.00 17.40
C THR A 603 -1.92 46.52 16.29
N VAL A 604 -1.56 45.67 15.32
CA VAL A 604 -0.77 46.08 14.14
C VAL A 604 -1.44 47.17 13.29
N SER A 605 -2.77 47.23 13.31
CA SER A 605 -3.58 48.29 12.67
C SER A 605 -3.59 49.61 13.45
N GLY A 606 -2.95 49.67 14.61
CA GLY A 606 -2.67 50.92 15.35
C GLY A 606 -3.70 51.31 16.41
N SER A 607 -4.72 50.48 16.67
CA SER A 607 -5.67 50.67 17.79
C SER A 607 -5.17 50.02 19.08
N ASN A 608 -5.46 50.61 20.25
CA ASN A 608 -5.17 49.99 21.55
C ASN A 608 -5.85 48.62 21.66
N VAL A 609 -5.17 47.66 22.29
CA VAL A 609 -5.77 46.34 22.59
C VAL A 609 -6.94 46.52 23.56
N SER A 610 -8.09 45.91 23.23
CA SER A 610 -9.37 46.12 23.92
C SER A 610 -10.06 44.84 24.40
N THR A 611 -9.65 43.67 23.89
CA THR A 611 -10.27 42.38 24.23
C THR A 611 -9.19 41.28 24.36
N PRO A 612 -8.53 41.15 25.53
CA PRO A 612 -8.69 41.94 26.74
C PRO A 612 -7.93 43.27 26.63
N ALA A 613 -8.41 44.31 27.32
CA ALA A 613 -7.74 45.59 27.36
C ALA A 613 -6.47 45.52 28.23
N ALA A 614 -5.39 46.17 27.79
CA ALA A 614 -4.19 46.33 28.63
C ALA A 614 -4.44 47.40 29.71
N SER A 615 -3.94 47.15 30.91
CA SER A 615 -3.98 48.10 32.02
C SER A 615 -2.75 49.02 32.00
N GLY A 616 -2.87 50.24 32.53
CA GLY A 616 -1.76 51.20 32.60
C GLY A 616 -1.36 51.84 31.27
N GLN A 617 -2.14 51.65 30.20
CA GLN A 617 -1.91 52.25 28.87
C GLN A 617 -1.67 53.77 28.96
N GLY A 618 -0.60 54.26 28.33
CA GLY A 618 -0.18 55.66 28.37
C GLY A 618 0.71 56.05 29.54
N SER A 619 1.17 55.08 30.34
CA SER A 619 2.08 55.32 31.46
C SER A 619 3.41 55.97 31.01
N ILE A 620 3.95 56.78 31.91
CA ILE A 620 5.25 57.47 31.83
C ILE A 620 5.97 57.31 33.18
N GLY A 621 7.23 57.72 33.26
CA GLY A 621 8.05 57.63 34.47
C GLY A 621 8.31 56.17 34.86
N ASN A 622 7.78 55.76 36.01
CA ASN A 622 7.98 54.45 36.61
C ASN A 622 6.69 53.61 36.71
N GLY A 623 5.70 53.88 35.85
CA GLY A 623 4.45 53.11 35.80
C GLY A 623 4.62 51.70 35.20
N THR A 624 3.60 50.86 35.32
CA THR A 624 3.56 49.53 34.70
C THR A 624 2.42 49.43 33.70
N VAL A 625 2.71 48.91 32.50
CA VAL A 625 1.69 48.53 31.50
C VAL A 625 1.60 47.01 31.47
N SER A 626 0.42 46.46 31.76
CA SER A 626 0.22 45.01 31.89
C SER A 626 -0.87 44.51 30.95
N TRP A 627 -0.63 43.38 30.29
CA TRP A 627 -1.55 42.80 29.33
C TRP A 627 -1.53 41.26 29.32
N THR A 628 -2.71 40.66 29.16
CA THR A 628 -2.90 39.21 29.01
C THR A 628 -3.67 38.97 27.71
N PRO A 629 -3.00 38.61 26.60
CA PRO A 629 -3.68 38.32 25.35
C PRO A 629 -4.55 37.07 25.44
N ASN A 630 -5.73 37.10 24.82
CA ASN A 630 -6.59 35.92 24.63
C ASN A 630 -6.62 35.42 23.17
N THR A 631 -5.91 36.09 22.26
CA THR A 631 -5.92 35.83 20.81
C THR A 631 -4.48 35.81 20.33
N ALA A 632 -4.12 34.79 19.55
CA ALA A 632 -2.80 34.70 18.93
C ALA A 632 -2.66 35.71 17.78
N GLY A 633 -1.45 36.21 17.56
CA GLY A 633 -1.11 37.17 16.53
C GLY A 633 0.02 38.10 16.98
N SER A 634 0.49 38.92 16.04
CA SER A 634 1.48 39.95 16.32
C SER A 634 0.82 41.24 16.79
N TYR A 635 1.34 41.79 17.89
CA TYR A 635 0.96 43.06 18.48
C TYR A 635 2.20 43.94 18.60
N ARG A 636 2.00 45.20 19.02
CA ARG A 636 3.08 46.17 19.14
C ARG A 636 3.02 46.86 20.48
N TYR A 637 4.18 47.10 21.07
CA TYR A 637 4.32 48.18 22.04
C TYR A 637 4.84 49.43 21.33
N ILE A 638 4.26 50.60 21.59
CA ILE A 638 4.48 51.81 20.82
C ILE A 638 4.32 53.09 21.66
N CYS A 639 5.04 54.14 21.29
CA CYS A 639 4.87 55.46 21.87
C CYS A 639 3.60 56.14 21.31
N GLY A 640 2.80 56.75 22.18
CA GLY A 640 1.60 57.47 21.76
C GLY A 640 1.84 58.76 20.95
N ILE A 641 3.08 59.26 20.92
CA ILE A 641 3.47 60.52 20.25
C ILE A 641 4.40 60.26 19.06
N HIS A 642 5.37 59.36 19.22
CA HIS A 642 6.40 59.10 18.21
C HIS A 642 6.18 57.74 17.54
N SER A 643 5.72 57.73 16.29
CA SER A 643 5.39 56.50 15.56
C SER A 643 6.58 55.58 15.28
N SER A 644 7.81 56.11 15.31
CA SER A 644 9.05 55.33 15.14
C SER A 644 9.44 54.52 16.38
N MET A 645 8.89 54.85 17.55
CA MET A 645 9.18 54.13 18.80
C MET A 645 8.25 52.93 18.94
N VAL A 646 8.61 51.83 18.30
CA VAL A 646 7.77 50.62 18.21
C VAL A 646 8.59 49.36 18.36
N GLY A 647 8.02 48.34 18.99
CA GLY A 647 8.54 46.97 18.98
C GLY A 647 7.41 45.94 18.93
N VAL A 648 7.78 44.66 18.91
CA VAL A 648 6.87 43.56 18.58
C VAL A 648 6.57 42.71 19.82
N ILE A 649 5.30 42.35 19.98
CA ILE A 649 4.85 41.31 20.88
C ILE A 649 4.28 40.19 20.01
N ASP A 650 4.93 39.05 19.97
CA ASP A 650 4.46 37.87 19.25
C ASP A 650 3.66 36.97 20.19
N VAL A 651 2.35 36.89 19.99
CA VAL A 651 1.48 36.03 20.80
C VAL A 651 1.17 34.78 20.00
N GLN A 652 1.63 33.64 20.48
CA GLN A 652 1.41 32.34 19.84
C GLN A 652 0.25 31.61 20.52
N SER A 653 -0.45 30.74 19.79
CA SER A 653 -1.38 29.80 20.43
C SER A 653 -0.62 28.90 21.41
N VAL A 654 -1.26 28.49 22.50
CA VAL A 654 -0.68 27.44 23.38
C VAL A 654 -0.45 26.20 22.52
N PRO A 655 0.78 25.64 22.46
CA PRO A 655 1.02 24.43 21.70
C PRO A 655 0.09 23.32 22.18
N SER A 656 -0.76 22.80 21.29
CA SER A 656 -1.54 21.59 21.54
C SER A 656 -0.58 20.40 21.52
N ILE A 657 -0.24 19.88 22.70
CA ILE A 657 0.39 18.57 22.82
C ILE A 657 -0.71 17.53 22.95
N THR A 658 -0.76 16.65 21.93
CA THR A 658 -1.33 15.30 22.05
C THR A 658 -0.75 14.65 23.29
N GLY A 659 -1.55 13.86 24.02
CA GLY A 659 -1.20 13.41 25.38
C GLY A 659 0.22 12.86 25.54
N THR A 660 0.76 13.08 26.75
CA THR A 660 2.15 12.81 27.11
C THR A 660 2.40 11.32 27.33
N PHE A 661 3.67 10.90 27.43
CA PHE A 661 3.96 9.51 27.76
C PHE A 661 3.48 9.09 29.17
N ALA A 662 3.29 10.06 30.06
CA ALA A 662 2.67 9.89 31.38
C ALA A 662 1.12 9.86 31.33
N ASP A 663 0.52 10.15 30.17
CA ASP A 663 -0.93 10.14 30.02
C ASP A 663 -1.40 8.76 29.53
N ASP A 664 -1.84 7.97 30.49
CA ASP A 664 -2.36 6.61 30.38
C ASP A 664 -3.61 6.47 29.51
N THR A 665 -4.25 7.57 29.10
CA THR A 665 -5.42 7.56 28.21
C THR A 665 -5.15 8.27 26.87
N CYS A 666 -3.92 8.73 26.64
CA CYS A 666 -3.56 9.46 25.41
C CYS A 666 -3.67 8.60 24.14
N ARG A 667 -4.05 9.25 23.04
CA ARG A 667 -4.18 8.63 21.69
C ARG A 667 -2.88 8.68 20.89
N LYS A 668 -1.72 9.03 21.45
CA LYS A 668 -0.51 9.35 20.64
C LYS A 668 -0.24 8.24 19.60
N ASP A 669 -0.57 8.56 18.35
CA ASP A 669 -0.52 7.72 17.14
C ASP A 669 -1.21 6.34 17.19
N SER A 670 -1.96 6.04 18.24
CA SER A 670 -2.64 4.75 18.40
C SER A 670 -3.88 4.65 17.51
N PRO A 671 -4.19 3.47 16.94
CA PRO A 671 -5.44 3.29 16.23
C PRO A 671 -6.61 3.44 17.20
N ASN A 672 -7.63 4.21 16.81
CA ASN A 672 -8.91 4.17 17.51
C ASN A 672 -9.74 3.02 16.92
N LYS A 673 -9.29 1.78 17.19
CA LYS A 673 -9.83 0.54 16.61
C LYS A 673 -9.83 -0.57 17.66
N TYR A 674 -10.99 -1.15 17.94
CA TYR A 674 -11.10 -2.32 18.82
C TYR A 674 -11.83 -3.49 18.18
N LEU A 675 -11.48 -4.70 18.65
CA LEU A 675 -11.98 -5.99 18.17
C LEU A 675 -13.50 -6.05 18.24
N HIS A 676 -14.12 -6.46 17.13
CA HIS A 676 -15.56 -6.73 17.09
C HIS A 676 -15.85 -8.01 16.28
N LEU A 677 -16.72 -8.85 16.83
CA LEU A 677 -17.21 -10.06 16.21
C LEU A 677 -18.58 -9.77 15.58
N ASN A 678 -18.64 -9.71 14.25
CA ASN A 678 -19.87 -9.42 13.53
C ASN A 678 -20.50 -10.72 12.99
N PRO A 679 -21.83 -10.92 13.11
CA PRO A 679 -22.55 -11.99 12.44
C PRO A 679 -22.17 -12.25 10.98
N ILE A 680 -21.55 -13.40 10.72
CA ILE A 680 -21.39 -13.92 9.36
C ILE A 680 -22.75 -14.47 8.91
N ARG A 681 -23.71 -13.60 8.53
CA ARG A 681 -25.02 -14.06 8.05
C ARG A 681 -24.98 -14.52 6.58
N PRO A 682 -25.64 -15.65 6.24
CA PRO A 682 -25.69 -16.26 4.92
C PRO A 682 -26.74 -15.64 3.97
N GLU A 683 -26.99 -14.34 4.02
CA GLU A 683 -27.97 -13.70 3.11
C GLU A 683 -27.44 -13.54 1.66
N SER A 684 -26.14 -13.78 1.44
CA SER A 684 -25.51 -13.79 0.11
C SER A 684 -25.24 -15.19 -0.46
N GLY A 685 -25.51 -16.27 0.28
CA GLY A 685 -25.28 -17.63 -0.22
C GLY A 685 -23.82 -18.01 -0.52
N PHE A 686 -22.85 -17.15 -0.20
CA PHE A 686 -21.41 -17.44 -0.32
C PHE A 686 -20.70 -17.15 1.00
N ILE A 687 -20.08 -18.20 1.57
CA ILE A 687 -18.89 -18.00 2.40
C ILE A 687 -17.88 -17.27 1.52
N LEU A 688 -17.28 -16.20 2.04
CA LEU A 688 -16.11 -15.44 1.54
C LEU A 688 -15.20 -16.23 0.56
N SER A 689 -15.65 -16.42 -0.68
CA SER A 689 -14.92 -17.20 -1.69
C SER A 689 -14.19 -16.33 -2.70
N GLY A 690 -14.14 -15.01 -2.48
CA GLY A 690 -13.50 -14.08 -3.42
C GLY A 690 -12.55 -13.03 -2.82
N LYS A 691 -12.34 -12.98 -1.49
CA LYS A 691 -11.62 -11.83 -0.89
C LYS A 691 -10.62 -12.14 0.22
N ILE A 692 -10.35 -13.40 0.53
CA ILE A 692 -9.37 -13.74 1.57
C ILE A 692 -8.52 -14.89 1.01
N GLY A 693 -7.22 -14.64 0.77
CA GLY A 693 -6.27 -15.63 0.24
C GLY A 693 -5.51 -15.30 -1.06
N CYS A 694 -5.69 -14.14 -1.69
CA CYS A 694 -4.90 -13.76 -2.88
C CYS A 694 -3.72 -12.84 -2.51
N ARG A 695 -2.71 -13.42 -1.86
CA ARG A 695 -1.32 -12.98 -2.05
C ARG A 695 -0.56 -14.20 -2.53
N THR A 696 -0.37 -14.30 -3.84
CA THR A 696 0.43 -15.35 -4.45
C THR A 696 1.91 -15.11 -4.19
N ARG A 697 2.67 -16.20 -4.23
CA ARG A 697 4.05 -16.40 -3.76
C ARG A 697 5.13 -15.63 -4.56
N ASP A 698 4.78 -14.67 -5.41
CA ASP A 698 5.68 -14.13 -6.44
C ASP A 698 6.12 -12.66 -6.23
N ASP A 699 5.66 -11.97 -5.18
CA ASP A 699 6.02 -10.56 -4.92
C ASP A 699 7.36 -10.33 -4.20
N PHE A 700 8.25 -11.33 -4.09
CA PHE A 700 9.48 -11.23 -3.28
C PHE A 700 10.79 -11.52 -4.02
N ILE A 701 11.04 -10.82 -5.13
CA ILE A 701 12.43 -10.60 -5.61
C ILE A 701 12.66 -9.10 -5.81
N GLY A 702 13.11 -8.40 -4.76
CA GLY A 702 13.39 -6.97 -4.85
C GLY A 702 13.79 -6.31 -3.54
N ARG A 703 15.03 -6.59 -3.10
CA ARG A 703 15.78 -6.05 -1.95
C ARG A 703 15.39 -4.67 -1.39
N ARG A 704 15.48 -4.61 -0.05
CA ARG A 704 15.86 -3.45 0.77
C ARG A 704 16.78 -2.46 0.03
N GLN A 705 16.39 -1.20 -0.01
CA GLN A 705 17.33 -0.08 0.06
C GLN A 705 16.69 1.10 0.79
N TYR A 706 17.20 1.34 2.01
CA TYR A 706 16.97 2.55 2.78
C TYR A 706 17.87 3.68 2.25
N VAL A 707 17.29 4.82 1.88
CA VAL A 707 17.88 6.17 2.04
C VAL A 707 16.72 7.18 2.13
N GLY A 708 16.69 8.06 3.15
CA GLY A 708 15.63 9.08 3.39
C GLY A 708 15.54 10.16 2.30
N PRO A 709 14.58 11.13 2.37
CA PRO A 709 14.06 11.80 3.56
C PRO A 709 12.54 11.61 3.85
N VAL A 710 12.15 11.92 5.09
CA VAL A 710 10.82 11.70 5.69
C VAL A 710 9.97 12.98 5.67
N PHE A 711 8.73 12.92 5.15
CA PHE A 711 7.45 13.59 5.56
C PHE A 711 6.38 13.38 4.44
N PRO A 712 5.05 13.41 4.68
CA PRO A 712 4.21 13.05 5.84
C PRO A 712 3.44 11.72 5.62
N ARG A 713 2.93 11.10 6.69
CA ARG A 713 2.12 9.87 6.64
C ARG A 713 0.89 10.06 5.73
N THR A 714 0.76 9.23 4.69
CA THR A 714 -0.47 9.13 3.89
C THR A 714 -1.61 8.61 4.77
N LYS A 715 -2.58 9.48 5.08
CA LYS A 715 -3.91 9.07 5.56
C LYS A 715 -4.49 8.06 4.55
N LYS A 716 -4.79 6.83 5.01
CA LYS A 716 -5.42 5.79 4.21
C LYS A 716 -6.75 6.27 3.62
N LEU A 717 -7.01 5.85 2.38
CA LEU A 717 -8.25 5.97 1.64
C LEU A 717 -9.48 5.57 2.47
N TYR A 718 -10.49 6.43 2.50
CA TYR A 718 -11.87 6.00 2.74
C TYR A 718 -12.51 5.70 1.38
N SER A 719 -12.81 4.44 1.10
CA SER A 719 -13.99 4.12 0.29
C SER A 719 -14.98 3.46 1.24
N SER A 720 -16.20 3.99 1.33
CA SER A 720 -17.28 3.48 2.19
C SER A 720 -17.80 2.09 1.76
N ARG A 721 -17.17 1.51 0.74
CA ARG A 721 -17.30 0.14 0.25
C ARG A 721 -15.88 -0.24 -0.17
N GLY A 722 -15.27 -1.23 0.47
CA GLY A 722 -13.89 -1.64 0.15
C GLY A 722 -13.70 -1.82 -1.36
N PHE A 723 -12.48 -1.62 -1.86
CA PHE A 723 -12.19 -1.70 -3.29
C PHE A 723 -12.93 -2.89 -3.95
N PRO A 724 -13.76 -2.66 -4.97
CA PRO A 724 -14.43 -3.75 -5.67
C PRO A 724 -13.36 -4.67 -6.26
N SER A 725 -13.34 -5.94 -5.85
CA SER A 725 -12.55 -6.97 -6.55
C SER A 725 -13.50 -7.79 -7.42
N GLY A 726 -13.02 -8.27 -8.57
CA GLY A 726 -13.82 -8.99 -9.56
C GLY A 726 -13.59 -8.46 -10.98
N ILE A 727 -14.60 -8.59 -11.84
CA ILE A 727 -14.59 -8.05 -13.21
C ILE A 727 -14.99 -6.56 -13.14
N LEU A 728 -14.12 -5.69 -13.63
CA LEU A 728 -14.47 -4.29 -13.90
C LEU A 728 -15.54 -4.28 -15.00
N SER A 729 -16.73 -3.72 -14.74
CA SER A 729 -17.80 -3.60 -15.75
C SER A 729 -18.34 -2.16 -15.82
N GLY A 730 -18.59 -1.67 -17.04
CA GLY A 730 -19.10 -0.30 -17.28
C GLY A 730 -20.62 -0.13 -17.14
N SER A 731 -21.36 -1.19 -16.78
CA SER A 731 -22.84 -1.22 -16.88
C SER A 731 -23.59 -1.16 -15.55
N SER A 732 -22.91 -0.98 -14.41
CA SER A 732 -23.56 -0.94 -13.09
C SER A 732 -23.25 0.37 -12.33
N PRO A 733 -24.26 1.13 -11.88
CA PRO A 733 -24.09 2.30 -11.00
C PRO A 733 -23.37 2.00 -9.67
N SER A 734 -23.12 0.72 -9.38
CA SER A 734 -22.40 0.24 -8.18
C SER A 734 -20.90 -0.02 -8.39
N GLN A 735 -20.37 0.16 -9.61
CA GLN A 735 -18.96 -0.08 -9.97
C GLN A 735 -18.26 1.16 -10.55
N GLN A 736 -18.76 2.37 -10.23
CA GLN A 736 -18.04 3.60 -10.54
C GLN A 736 -16.71 3.61 -9.75
N LEU A 737 -15.58 3.86 -10.42
CA LEU A 737 -14.28 3.97 -9.77
C LEU A 737 -14.24 5.31 -9.01
N GLU A 738 -14.60 5.24 -7.73
CA GLU A 738 -14.67 6.37 -6.82
C GLU A 738 -13.50 6.31 -5.81
N ILE A 739 -12.69 7.37 -5.80
CA ILE A 739 -11.61 7.55 -4.82
C ILE A 739 -11.84 8.87 -4.09
N THR A 740 -12.06 8.82 -2.78
CA THR A 740 -12.20 10.03 -1.96
C THR A 740 -10.85 10.47 -1.41
N LYS A 741 -10.50 11.73 -1.65
CA LYS A 741 -9.30 12.40 -1.12
C LYS A 741 -9.69 13.61 -0.30
N GLU A 742 -9.00 13.79 0.82
CA GLU A 742 -9.15 14.97 1.67
C GLU A 742 -7.95 15.89 1.42
N TRP A 743 -8.20 17.15 1.02
CA TRP A 743 -7.14 18.12 0.75
C TRP A 743 -7.62 19.55 1.02
N ARG A 744 -6.71 20.48 1.32
CA ARG A 744 -7.02 21.90 1.60
C ARG A 744 -7.63 22.57 0.37
N ASN A 745 -8.82 23.14 0.53
CA ASN A 745 -9.52 23.84 -0.55
C ASN A 745 -8.96 25.28 -0.68
N PRO A 746 -8.63 25.77 -1.90
CA PRO A 746 -8.00 27.09 -2.07
C PRO A 746 -8.97 28.28 -2.00
N THR A 747 -10.27 28.06 -1.72
CA THR A 747 -11.29 29.12 -1.68
C THR A 747 -11.22 30.00 -0.41
N GLY A 748 -10.10 30.68 -0.20
CA GLY A 748 -10.04 31.95 0.54
C GLY A 748 -10.30 31.94 2.06
N ASP A 749 -10.64 30.82 2.69
CA ASP A 749 -10.70 30.67 4.14
C ASP A 749 -9.70 29.61 4.62
N GLY A 750 -8.61 30.09 5.24
CA GLY A 750 -7.54 29.21 5.71
C GLY A 750 -8.06 28.04 6.56
N ALA A 751 -7.59 26.84 6.21
CA ALA A 751 -7.54 25.63 7.04
C ALA A 751 -8.73 24.63 7.05
N THR A 752 -9.65 24.65 6.07
CA THR A 752 -10.58 23.50 5.92
C THR A 752 -10.11 22.53 4.84
N ALA A 753 -9.82 21.29 5.23
CA ALA A 753 -9.61 20.20 4.30
C ALA A 753 -10.99 19.73 3.80
N ALA A 754 -11.22 19.81 2.49
CA ALA A 754 -12.45 19.35 1.87
C ALA A 754 -12.26 17.91 1.40
N LEU A 755 -13.25 17.06 1.65
CA LEU A 755 -13.36 15.77 1.00
C LEU A 755 -13.82 16.01 -0.43
N HIS A 756 -13.02 15.58 -1.40
CA HIS A 756 -13.41 15.55 -2.79
C HIS A 756 -13.29 14.13 -3.31
N GLN A 757 -14.27 13.75 -4.11
CA GLN A 757 -14.44 12.43 -4.64
C GLN A 757 -14.06 12.47 -6.11
N TYR A 758 -12.93 11.84 -6.45
CA TYR A 758 -12.58 11.56 -7.83
C TYR A 758 -13.50 10.45 -8.33
N VAL A 759 -14.31 10.80 -9.32
CA VAL A 759 -15.23 9.88 -9.98
C VAL A 759 -14.70 9.65 -11.40
N SER A 760 -14.51 8.40 -11.80
CA SER A 760 -13.98 8.09 -13.13
C SER A 760 -15.07 7.55 -14.06
N GLU A 761 -15.08 8.04 -15.30
CA GLU A 761 -15.78 7.41 -16.41
C GLU A 761 -15.00 6.18 -16.88
N ILE A 762 -15.70 5.13 -17.28
CA ILE A 762 -15.07 3.85 -17.59
C ILE A 762 -15.69 3.28 -18.87
N TYR A 763 -14.82 2.85 -19.78
CA TYR A 763 -15.17 1.94 -20.84
C TYR A 763 -14.44 0.63 -20.63
N VAL A 764 -15.19 -0.47 -20.65
CA VAL A 764 -14.65 -1.83 -20.63
C VAL A 764 -14.96 -2.47 -21.98
N PRO A 765 -13.95 -3.02 -22.69
CA PRO A 765 -14.19 -3.71 -23.94
C PRO A 765 -15.19 -4.86 -23.82
N THR A 766 -15.91 -5.14 -24.92
CA THR A 766 -16.97 -6.18 -24.97
C THR A 766 -16.53 -7.48 -25.62
N ASN A 767 -15.30 -7.51 -26.16
CA ASN A 767 -14.65 -8.72 -26.65
C ASN A 767 -14.29 -9.67 -25.49
N GLU A 768 -13.74 -10.83 -25.83
CA GLU A 768 -13.18 -11.74 -24.82
C GLU A 768 -11.88 -11.14 -24.28
N SER A 769 -11.74 -11.09 -22.96
CA SER A 769 -10.55 -10.52 -22.31
C SER A 769 -9.32 -11.38 -22.61
N PRO A 770 -8.16 -10.78 -22.93
CA PRO A 770 -6.90 -11.51 -23.03
C PRO A 770 -6.62 -12.29 -21.74
N ALA A 771 -5.81 -13.36 -21.84
CA ALA A 771 -5.50 -14.21 -20.69
C ALA A 771 -4.87 -13.44 -19.52
N ASP A 772 -4.10 -12.41 -19.83
CA ASP A 772 -3.42 -11.54 -18.86
C ASP A 772 -4.27 -10.31 -18.47
N GLY A 773 -5.49 -10.17 -19.00
CA GLY A 773 -6.38 -9.01 -18.82
C GLY A 773 -6.28 -7.98 -19.95
N TYR A 774 -7.14 -6.96 -19.90
CA TYR A 774 -7.08 -5.83 -20.82
C TYR A 774 -6.02 -4.82 -20.38
N PRO A 775 -5.16 -4.33 -21.28
CA PRO A 775 -4.36 -3.13 -21.02
C PRO A 775 -5.26 -1.95 -20.64
N VAL A 776 -4.79 -1.09 -19.75
CA VAL A 776 -5.56 0.08 -19.30
C VAL A 776 -4.96 1.34 -19.88
N MET A 777 -5.82 2.22 -20.41
CA MET A 777 -5.48 3.60 -20.74
C MET A 777 -6.18 4.55 -19.76
N ILE A 778 -5.41 5.24 -18.93
CA ILE A 778 -5.87 6.36 -18.10
C ILE A 778 -5.84 7.62 -18.97
N CYS A 779 -7.01 8.18 -19.27
CA CYS A 779 -7.22 9.31 -20.16
C CYS A 779 -7.45 10.60 -19.35
N LEU A 780 -6.42 11.45 -19.25
CA LEU A 780 -6.46 12.70 -18.50
C LEU A 780 -6.98 13.83 -19.40
N HIS A 781 -8.12 14.43 -19.03
CA HIS A 781 -8.73 15.51 -19.79
C HIS A 781 -7.95 16.83 -19.71
N GLY A 782 -8.17 17.74 -20.67
CA GLY A 782 -7.64 19.11 -20.61
C GLY A 782 -8.38 19.99 -19.60
N ASN A 783 -7.91 21.22 -19.41
CA ASN A 783 -8.55 22.18 -18.51
C ASN A 783 -10.00 22.45 -18.98
N LEU A 784 -10.95 22.55 -18.04
CA LEU A 784 -12.41 22.60 -18.26
C LEU A 784 -13.04 21.30 -18.79
N GLY A 785 -12.26 20.22 -18.91
CA GLY A 785 -12.72 18.90 -19.35
C GLY A 785 -13.28 18.03 -18.22
N ASN A 786 -13.61 16.78 -18.55
CA ASN A 786 -14.06 15.79 -17.60
C ASN A 786 -13.76 14.37 -18.12
N GLY A 787 -14.12 13.34 -17.36
CA GLY A 787 -13.86 11.94 -17.63
C GLY A 787 -14.42 11.41 -18.95
N THR A 788 -15.41 12.09 -19.56
CA THR A 788 -15.97 11.66 -20.85
C THR A 788 -14.99 11.73 -22.01
N VAL A 789 -13.81 12.33 -21.81
CA VAL A 789 -12.69 12.36 -22.76
C VAL A 789 -12.31 10.98 -23.30
N ILE A 790 -12.61 9.89 -22.57
CA ILE A 790 -12.45 8.50 -23.07
C ILE A 790 -13.20 8.22 -24.39
N ASN A 791 -14.21 9.03 -24.72
CA ASN A 791 -15.04 8.91 -25.92
C ASN A 791 -14.60 9.82 -27.07
N ASP A 792 -13.57 10.65 -26.86
CA ASP A 792 -13.04 11.56 -27.87
C ASP A 792 -11.74 11.01 -28.49
N PRO A 793 -11.40 11.39 -29.73
CA PRO A 793 -10.10 11.07 -30.30
C PRO A 793 -8.95 11.68 -29.49
N PRO A 794 -7.82 10.98 -29.34
CA PRO A 794 -7.52 9.68 -29.94
C PRO A 794 -7.96 8.48 -29.09
N TYR A 795 -8.60 8.66 -27.93
CA TYR A 795 -8.91 7.54 -27.03
C TYR A 795 -10.03 6.62 -27.53
N ASN A 796 -10.94 7.17 -28.34
CA ASN A 796 -12.13 6.44 -28.76
C ASN A 796 -11.86 5.27 -29.73
N SER A 797 -10.70 5.24 -30.38
CA SER A 797 -10.21 4.18 -31.28
C SER A 797 -9.75 2.91 -30.54
N LEU A 798 -9.33 3.04 -29.28
CA LEU A 798 -8.83 1.91 -28.46
C LEU A 798 -10.00 1.03 -28.00
N THR A 799 -10.37 0.07 -28.85
CA THR A 799 -11.55 -0.80 -28.60
C THR A 799 -11.24 -2.03 -27.76
N ASP A 800 -9.97 -2.36 -27.57
CA ASP A 800 -9.45 -3.50 -26.81
C ASP A 800 -8.76 -3.08 -25.50
N HIS A 801 -8.79 -1.79 -25.15
CA HIS A 801 -8.28 -1.26 -23.89
C HIS A 801 -9.42 -0.93 -22.94
N ILE A 802 -9.21 -1.16 -21.64
CA ILE A 802 -10.02 -0.49 -20.62
C ILE A 802 -9.64 0.98 -20.63
N ARG A 803 -10.60 1.87 -20.82
CA ARG A 803 -10.36 3.32 -20.78
C ARG A 803 -10.94 3.88 -19.50
N VAL A 804 -10.11 4.60 -18.76
CA VAL A 804 -10.49 5.21 -17.48
C VAL A 804 -10.30 6.70 -17.62
N GLY A 805 -11.38 7.46 -17.50
CA GLY A 805 -11.37 8.92 -17.54
C GLY A 805 -11.68 9.50 -16.17
N PRO A 806 -10.65 9.77 -15.34
CA PRO A 806 -10.83 10.51 -14.09
C PRO A 806 -11.45 11.90 -14.29
N ASN A 807 -12.36 12.30 -13.40
CA ASN A 807 -12.77 13.70 -13.27
C ASN A 807 -11.79 14.47 -12.37
N GLY A 808 -11.04 15.40 -12.96
CA GLY A 808 -10.14 16.29 -12.23
C GLY A 808 -10.89 17.34 -11.41
N SER A 809 -10.29 17.75 -10.30
CA SER A 809 -10.89 18.78 -9.44
C SER A 809 -11.02 20.11 -10.16
N PHE A 810 -12.17 20.77 -10.02
CA PHE A 810 -12.50 22.00 -10.76
C PHE A 810 -12.30 21.88 -12.28
N ALA A 811 -12.46 20.66 -12.83
CA ALA A 811 -12.19 20.36 -14.23
C ALA A 811 -10.75 20.67 -14.67
N SER A 812 -9.78 20.52 -13.76
CA SER A 812 -8.36 20.82 -13.97
C SER A 812 -7.44 19.91 -13.16
N TRP A 813 -6.16 19.93 -13.47
CA TRP A 813 -5.08 19.22 -12.79
C TRP A 813 -4.06 20.21 -12.24
N ASN A 814 -3.50 19.90 -11.08
CA ASN A 814 -2.60 20.76 -10.32
C ASN A 814 -1.18 20.71 -10.89
N ILE A 815 -0.74 21.76 -11.59
CA ILE A 815 0.59 21.87 -12.20
C ILE A 815 1.33 23.12 -11.69
N VAL A 816 0.84 24.32 -12.03
CA VAL A 816 1.24 25.65 -11.55
C VAL A 816 0.07 26.63 -11.75
N ASP A 817 -0.47 27.21 -10.66
CA ASP A 817 -1.56 28.19 -10.67
C ASP A 817 -2.88 27.76 -11.36
N GLU A 818 -3.17 26.46 -11.47
CA GLU A 818 -4.51 26.00 -11.84
C GLU A 818 -5.54 26.16 -10.71
N ASN A 819 -6.82 26.03 -11.05
CA ASN A 819 -7.90 26.02 -10.06
C ASN A 819 -7.83 24.78 -9.14
N SER A 820 -7.33 23.65 -9.65
CA SER A 820 -7.04 22.47 -8.84
C SER A 820 -5.75 22.68 -8.06
N THR A 821 -5.84 22.56 -6.74
CA THR A 821 -4.69 22.34 -5.83
C THR A 821 -4.70 20.92 -5.26
N ALA A 822 -5.37 20.00 -5.98
CA ALA A 822 -5.56 18.65 -5.52
C ALA A 822 -4.25 17.82 -5.65
N PRO A 823 -4.04 16.80 -4.81
CA PRO A 823 -2.86 15.93 -4.88
C PRO A 823 -3.02 14.89 -6.01
N ASP A 824 -3.08 15.36 -7.26
CA ASP A 824 -3.49 14.56 -8.42
C ASP A 824 -2.55 13.37 -8.71
N ILE A 825 -1.24 13.51 -8.46
CA ILE A 825 -0.28 12.40 -8.57
C ILE A 825 -0.53 11.32 -7.53
N GLN A 826 -0.90 11.71 -6.30
CA GLN A 826 -1.26 10.75 -5.27
C GLN A 826 -2.55 10.00 -5.64
N TYR A 827 -3.54 10.72 -6.20
CA TYR A 827 -4.74 10.09 -6.74
C TYR A 827 -4.41 9.08 -7.85
N LEU A 828 -3.53 9.40 -8.81
CA LEU A 828 -3.16 8.48 -9.89
C LEU A 828 -2.49 7.20 -9.36
N LYS A 829 -1.58 7.32 -8.37
CA LYS A 829 -1.02 6.17 -7.65
C LYS A 829 -2.13 5.32 -7.00
N GLU A 830 -3.11 6.01 -6.42
CA GLU A 830 -4.39 5.51 -5.91
C GLU A 830 -5.11 4.59 -6.91
N LEU A 831 -5.40 5.19 -8.06
CA LEU A 831 -6.15 4.59 -9.15
C LEU A 831 -5.41 3.40 -9.75
N ILE A 832 -4.10 3.49 -9.98
CA ILE A 832 -3.27 2.39 -10.50
C ILE A 832 -3.36 1.17 -9.58
N ASN A 833 -3.21 1.37 -8.26
CA ASN A 833 -3.32 0.28 -7.29
C ASN A 833 -4.71 -0.36 -7.30
N LEU A 834 -5.77 0.45 -7.41
CA LEU A 834 -7.13 -0.05 -7.52
C LEU A 834 -7.34 -0.85 -8.81
N LEU A 835 -6.88 -0.35 -9.95
CA LEU A 835 -7.04 -1.01 -11.25
C LEU A 835 -6.43 -2.41 -11.25
N LYS A 836 -5.26 -2.58 -10.62
CA LYS A 836 -4.59 -3.88 -10.48
C LYS A 836 -5.37 -4.93 -9.68
N THR A 837 -6.43 -4.53 -8.97
CA THR A 837 -7.27 -5.47 -8.20
C THR A 837 -8.38 -6.13 -9.03
N PHE A 838 -8.60 -5.71 -10.28
CA PHE A 838 -9.62 -6.29 -11.15
C PHE A 838 -9.04 -7.40 -12.03
N ASN A 839 -9.79 -8.50 -12.15
CA ASN A 839 -9.31 -9.72 -12.83
C ASN A 839 -9.21 -9.58 -14.35
N ASN A 840 -9.90 -8.60 -14.94
CA ASN A 840 -9.87 -8.31 -16.37
C ASN A 840 -8.96 -7.12 -16.71
N VAL A 841 -8.12 -6.68 -15.78
CA VAL A 841 -7.09 -5.65 -15.98
C VAL A 841 -5.74 -6.34 -16.08
N ASP A 842 -4.98 -6.01 -17.13
CA ASP A 842 -3.56 -6.34 -17.20
C ASP A 842 -2.79 -5.45 -16.22
N ALA A 843 -2.44 -6.02 -15.07
CA ALA A 843 -1.76 -5.34 -13.98
C ALA A 843 -0.31 -4.92 -14.33
N THR A 844 0.19 -5.28 -15.52
CA THR A 844 1.53 -4.93 -16.01
C THR A 844 1.52 -3.88 -17.13
N LYS A 845 0.34 -3.58 -17.71
CA LYS A 845 0.17 -2.63 -18.83
C LYS A 845 -0.82 -1.51 -18.48
N ILE A 846 -0.40 -0.61 -17.60
CA ILE A 846 -1.16 0.59 -17.23
C ILE A 846 -0.56 1.81 -17.93
N ARG A 847 -1.32 2.42 -18.83
CA ARG A 847 -0.86 3.50 -19.71
C ARG A 847 -1.47 4.81 -19.26
N ILE A 848 -0.71 5.90 -19.32
CA ILE A 848 -1.21 7.23 -18.96
C ILE A 848 -1.05 8.16 -20.15
N SER A 849 -2.17 8.70 -20.61
CA SER A 849 -2.19 9.71 -21.66
C SER A 849 -2.99 10.91 -21.21
N GLY A 850 -2.57 12.10 -21.60
CA GLY A 850 -3.25 13.34 -21.23
C GLY A 850 -3.23 14.36 -22.34
N ILE A 851 -4.23 15.26 -22.37
CA ILE A 851 -4.33 16.35 -23.35
C ILE A 851 -4.23 17.71 -22.64
N SER A 852 -3.45 18.65 -23.17
CA SER A 852 -3.33 20.03 -22.65
C SER A 852 -2.89 20.05 -21.17
N ASN A 853 -3.67 20.59 -20.23
CA ASN A 853 -3.38 20.50 -18.79
C ASN A 853 -3.27 19.04 -18.28
N GLY A 854 -4.03 18.09 -18.85
CA GLY A 854 -3.86 16.66 -18.58
C GLY A 854 -2.53 16.10 -19.11
N ALA A 855 -1.99 16.66 -20.21
CA ALA A 855 -0.67 16.28 -20.71
C ALA A 855 0.46 16.79 -19.79
N ALA A 856 0.27 17.95 -19.16
CA ALA A 856 1.18 18.42 -18.12
C ALA A 856 1.17 17.49 -16.89
N LEU A 857 -0.01 16.96 -16.51
CA LEU A 857 -0.09 15.93 -15.45
C LEU A 857 0.55 14.61 -15.89
N ALA A 858 0.42 14.20 -17.16
CA ALA A 858 1.13 13.04 -17.69
C ALA A 858 2.66 13.23 -17.65
N CYS A 859 3.15 14.45 -17.91
CA CYS A 859 4.56 14.80 -17.73
C CYS A 859 5.00 14.70 -16.25
N ARG A 860 4.17 15.16 -15.30
CA ARG A 860 4.41 14.94 -13.86
C ARG A 860 4.41 13.45 -13.51
N ALA A 861 3.46 12.67 -14.03
CA ALA A 861 3.37 11.23 -13.79
C ALA A 861 4.62 10.47 -14.26
N PHE A 862 5.20 10.88 -15.40
CA PHE A 862 6.50 10.38 -15.86
C PHE A 862 7.62 10.57 -14.82
N ILE A 863 7.64 11.72 -14.14
CA ILE A 863 8.66 12.04 -13.13
C ILE A 863 8.36 11.32 -11.80
N GLU A 864 7.11 11.33 -11.36
CA GLU A 864 6.73 11.13 -9.95
C GLU A 864 6.15 9.76 -9.61
N ILE A 865 5.67 9.00 -10.60
CA ILE A 865 5.15 7.64 -10.39
C ILE A 865 6.31 6.66 -10.59
N ASP A 866 6.50 5.74 -9.64
CA ASP A 866 7.58 4.72 -9.68
C ASP A 866 7.06 3.32 -10.02
N ASP A 867 5.75 3.17 -10.19
CA ASP A 867 5.13 1.88 -10.42
C ASP A 867 5.57 1.30 -11.79
N PRO A 868 6.18 0.10 -11.83
CA PRO A 868 6.69 -0.51 -13.06
C PRO A 868 5.58 -0.98 -14.00
N ALA A 869 4.33 -1.10 -13.53
CA ALA A 869 3.18 -1.37 -14.39
C ALA A 869 2.83 -0.18 -15.28
N VAL A 870 3.34 1.02 -14.98
CA VAL A 870 3.20 2.18 -15.85
C VAL A 870 4.21 2.09 -16.98
N ASP A 871 3.83 1.35 -18.03
CA ASP A 871 4.69 0.99 -19.16
C ASP A 871 4.72 2.06 -20.27
N MET A 872 3.71 2.93 -20.34
CA MET A 872 3.59 3.93 -21.41
C MET A 872 3.06 5.29 -20.92
N ILE A 873 3.72 6.37 -21.34
CA ILE A 873 3.31 7.77 -21.09
C ILE A 873 3.13 8.52 -22.42
N ILE A 874 1.98 9.17 -22.61
CA ILE A 874 1.65 9.90 -23.85
C ILE A 874 1.12 11.31 -23.54
N PRO A 875 1.99 12.33 -23.45
CA PRO A 875 1.57 13.71 -23.30
C PRO A 875 1.20 14.32 -24.66
N ILE A 876 -0.01 14.87 -24.77
CA ILE A 876 -0.55 15.49 -25.98
C ILE A 876 -0.74 17.00 -25.77
N VAL A 877 -0.03 17.80 -26.58
CA VAL A 877 -0.05 19.27 -26.67
C VAL A 877 0.33 20.04 -25.40
N SER A 878 1.09 19.40 -24.51
CA SER A 878 1.85 20.08 -23.45
C SER A 878 3.20 19.40 -23.25
N GLN A 879 4.14 20.10 -22.63
CA GLN A 879 5.49 19.63 -22.35
C GLN A 879 6.00 20.17 -21.01
N PHE A 880 7.24 19.86 -20.63
CA PHE A 880 7.79 20.33 -19.37
C PHE A 880 7.88 21.85 -19.31
N HIS A 881 7.54 22.40 -18.15
CA HIS A 881 7.96 23.76 -17.82
C HIS A 881 9.42 23.77 -17.33
N ILE A 882 10.06 24.94 -17.38
CA ILE A 882 11.51 25.11 -17.10
C ILE A 882 11.93 24.73 -15.66
N LYS A 883 11.00 24.37 -14.79
CA LYS A 883 11.26 23.99 -13.39
C LYS A 883 11.04 22.51 -13.11
N GLN A 884 10.42 21.76 -14.04
CA GLN A 884 10.36 20.30 -13.97
C GLN A 884 11.67 19.63 -14.38
N TYR A 885 12.53 20.34 -15.12
CA TYR A 885 13.80 19.83 -15.59
C TYR A 885 14.85 20.94 -15.65
N ALA A 886 15.98 20.73 -14.98
CA ALA A 886 17.23 21.48 -15.13
C ALA A 886 18.33 20.48 -15.48
N PRO A 887 19.38 20.84 -16.24
CA PRO A 887 20.17 19.87 -17.03
C PRO A 887 20.52 18.58 -16.27
N VAL A 888 20.07 17.45 -16.82
CA VAL A 888 20.16 16.06 -16.32
C VAL A 888 19.46 15.74 -14.99
N GLN A 889 18.61 16.64 -14.49
CA GLN A 889 17.86 16.46 -13.24
C GLN A 889 16.38 16.82 -13.42
N PHE A 890 15.50 15.93 -12.96
CA PHE A 890 14.07 16.19 -12.89
C PHE A 890 13.70 16.67 -11.49
N PHE A 891 12.62 17.43 -11.42
CA PHE A 891 12.10 17.96 -10.17
C PHE A 891 10.61 17.70 -10.06
N MET A 892 10.17 17.43 -8.84
CA MET A 892 8.78 17.35 -8.42
C MET A 892 8.54 18.36 -7.29
N PRO A 893 7.29 18.72 -6.99
CA PRO A 893 7.02 19.61 -5.88
C PRO A 893 7.26 18.95 -4.52
N SER A 894 7.78 19.70 -3.55
CA SER A 894 7.82 19.28 -2.14
C SER A 894 6.43 19.28 -1.50
N ASP A 895 5.55 20.16 -1.98
CA ASP A 895 4.16 20.27 -1.56
C ASP A 895 3.28 20.69 -2.77
N ASP A 896 2.26 19.89 -3.08
CA ASP A 896 1.29 20.15 -4.14
C ASP A 896 0.50 21.47 -3.92
N TYR A 897 0.52 22.08 -2.73
CA TYR A 897 -0.09 23.41 -2.51
C TYR A 897 0.79 24.59 -2.91
N GLU A 898 2.10 24.39 -2.98
CA GLU A 898 3.07 25.46 -3.17
C GLU A 898 3.45 25.63 -4.66
N VAL A 899 2.73 24.95 -5.56
CA VAL A 899 2.92 25.08 -7.00
C VAL A 899 2.29 26.36 -7.54
N SER A 900 3.08 27.43 -7.51
CA SER A 900 2.63 28.75 -7.96
C SER A 900 3.66 29.47 -8.82
N SER A 901 3.20 30.17 -9.85
CA SER A 901 4.08 31.02 -10.66
C SER A 901 4.61 32.21 -9.87
N SER A 902 3.98 32.55 -8.73
CA SER A 902 4.47 33.55 -7.77
C SER A 902 5.82 33.14 -7.17
N ASN A 903 6.07 31.84 -7.00
CA ASN A 903 7.39 31.30 -6.70
C ASN A 903 8.22 31.19 -7.98
N THR A 904 8.64 32.32 -8.52
CA THR A 904 9.40 32.39 -9.79
C THR A 904 10.70 31.58 -9.81
N SER A 905 11.22 31.19 -8.64
CA SER A 905 12.49 30.46 -8.51
C SER A 905 12.35 28.97 -8.84
N THR A 906 11.27 28.31 -8.40
CA THR A 906 11.06 26.86 -8.56
C THR A 906 9.67 26.49 -9.06
N TYR A 907 8.71 27.44 -9.08
CA TYR A 907 7.28 27.16 -9.23
C TYR A 907 6.75 26.10 -8.24
N GLY A 908 7.42 25.90 -7.11
CA GLY A 908 7.16 24.81 -6.17
C GLY A 908 7.89 23.49 -6.47
N TYR A 909 8.51 23.33 -7.65
CA TYR A 909 9.26 22.13 -8.06
C TYR A 909 10.71 22.20 -7.57
N ASP A 910 10.93 21.77 -6.33
CA ASP A 910 12.18 21.93 -5.59
C ASP A 910 12.79 20.60 -5.10
N VAL A 911 12.10 19.46 -5.31
CA VAL A 911 12.60 18.14 -4.94
C VAL A 911 13.14 17.41 -6.15
N GLN A 912 14.44 17.11 -6.16
CA GLN A 912 15.06 16.32 -7.22
C GLN A 912 14.49 14.90 -7.24
N LYS A 913 14.12 14.42 -8.44
CA LYS A 913 13.56 13.10 -8.68
C LYS A 913 14.26 12.43 -9.86
N VAL A 914 14.48 11.12 -9.75
CA VAL A 914 14.93 10.27 -10.87
C VAL A 914 13.70 9.52 -11.38
N PRO A 915 13.27 9.74 -12.65
CA PRO A 915 12.16 9.00 -13.23
C PRO A 915 12.42 7.50 -13.28
N ALA A 916 11.38 6.68 -13.11
CA ALA A 916 11.47 5.23 -13.30
C ALA A 916 11.81 4.87 -14.76
N THR A 917 12.73 3.93 -14.94
CA THR A 917 13.11 3.37 -16.24
C THR A 917 12.09 2.32 -16.71
N GLY A 918 12.16 1.87 -17.97
CA GLY A 918 11.26 0.83 -18.50
C GLY A 918 10.01 1.37 -19.18
N ARG A 919 10.00 2.67 -19.53
CA ARG A 919 8.82 3.35 -20.08
C ARG A 919 8.97 3.63 -21.55
N LYS A 920 7.87 3.44 -22.28
CA LYS A 920 7.69 3.88 -23.66
C LYS A 920 7.00 5.22 -23.69
N ILE A 921 7.48 6.12 -24.53
CA ILE A 921 7.05 7.53 -24.51
C ILE A 921 6.71 7.98 -25.92
N LEU A 922 5.49 8.48 -26.09
CA LEU A 922 5.08 9.20 -27.30
C LEU A 922 4.70 10.63 -26.92
N MET A 923 5.55 11.57 -27.28
CA MET A 923 5.31 13.00 -27.12
C MET A 923 4.60 13.53 -28.37
N ILE A 924 3.42 14.12 -28.23
CA ILE A 924 2.70 14.75 -29.35
C ILE A 924 2.59 16.25 -29.09
N GLN A 925 3.39 17.08 -29.76
CA GLN A 925 3.32 18.54 -29.66
C GLN A 925 3.42 19.15 -31.04
N ASN A 926 2.65 20.21 -31.30
CA ASN A 926 2.54 20.73 -32.66
C ASN A 926 3.32 22.02 -32.84
N SER A 927 4.08 22.08 -33.92
CA SER A 927 4.83 23.28 -34.35
C SER A 927 3.95 24.52 -34.54
N ASN A 928 2.64 24.36 -34.78
CA ASN A 928 1.68 25.44 -34.93
C ASN A 928 0.75 25.63 -33.71
N ASP A 929 1.11 25.09 -32.54
CA ASP A 929 0.38 25.32 -31.29
C ASP A 929 0.54 26.79 -30.83
N GLY A 930 -0.59 27.47 -30.68
CA GLY A 930 -0.65 28.87 -30.26
C GLY A 930 -0.84 29.07 -28.75
N THR A 931 -1.10 28.00 -28.01
CA THR A 931 -1.35 28.03 -26.56
C THR A 931 -0.08 27.67 -25.78
N ILE A 932 0.57 26.57 -26.16
CA ILE A 932 1.84 26.12 -25.58
C ILE A 932 2.92 26.19 -26.67
N PRO A 933 3.90 27.11 -26.58
CA PRO A 933 4.86 27.31 -27.65
C PRO A 933 5.73 26.07 -27.89
N TYR A 934 5.72 25.54 -29.11
CA TYR A 934 6.53 24.37 -29.50
C TYR A 934 8.03 24.56 -29.22
N THR A 935 8.55 25.75 -29.50
CA THR A 935 9.95 26.11 -29.29
C THR A 935 10.28 26.48 -27.84
N GLY A 936 9.32 26.36 -26.92
CA GLY A 936 9.44 26.83 -25.55
C GLY A 936 9.21 28.34 -25.42
N GLY A 937 9.18 28.83 -24.19
CA GLY A 937 8.84 30.21 -23.84
C GLY A 937 7.52 30.33 -23.09
N THR A 938 6.96 31.54 -23.03
CA THR A 938 5.76 31.81 -22.22
C THR A 938 4.50 31.24 -22.83
N GLY A 939 3.80 30.39 -22.09
CA GLY A 939 2.46 29.88 -22.39
C GLY A 939 1.64 29.82 -21.11
N VAL A 940 0.34 30.10 -21.18
CA VAL A 940 -0.61 29.99 -20.04
C VAL A 940 -0.11 30.52 -18.67
N GLY A 941 0.74 31.55 -18.66
CA GLY A 941 1.26 32.17 -17.44
C GLY A 941 2.60 31.64 -16.93
N ILE A 942 3.17 30.58 -17.52
CA ILE A 942 4.45 29.98 -17.11
C ILE A 942 5.43 29.82 -18.28
N GLN A 943 6.67 29.46 -17.98
CA GLN A 943 7.74 29.27 -18.98
C GLN A 943 7.93 27.78 -19.31
N PHE A 944 7.82 27.44 -20.59
CA PHE A 944 8.01 26.09 -21.11
C PHE A 944 9.39 25.85 -21.70
N LEU A 945 9.89 24.62 -21.56
CA LEU A 945 10.95 24.10 -22.41
C LEU A 945 10.42 23.90 -23.82
N SER A 946 11.33 23.80 -24.80
CA SER A 946 10.92 23.35 -26.13
C SER A 946 10.39 21.91 -26.05
N ALA A 947 9.48 21.56 -26.94
CA ALA A 947 8.94 20.21 -27.00
C ALA A 947 10.04 19.18 -27.32
N GLN A 948 11.02 19.55 -28.15
CA GLN A 948 12.19 18.72 -28.44
C GLN A 948 13.10 18.54 -27.21
N ASP A 949 13.40 19.62 -26.47
CA ASP A 949 14.19 19.52 -25.24
C ASP A 949 13.50 18.66 -24.17
N SER A 950 12.18 18.79 -24.05
CA SER A 950 11.39 18.00 -23.11
C SER A 950 11.42 16.51 -23.48
N THR A 951 11.27 16.20 -24.76
CA THR A 951 11.31 14.81 -25.24
C THR A 951 12.70 14.21 -25.11
N TYR A 952 13.73 15.01 -25.41
CA TYR A 952 15.12 14.61 -25.22
C TYR A 952 15.46 14.34 -23.75
N ALA A 953 14.96 15.18 -22.83
CA ALA A 953 15.12 14.93 -21.39
C ALA A 953 14.51 13.57 -21.00
N MET A 954 13.29 13.29 -21.45
CA MET A 954 12.66 11.98 -21.23
C MET A 954 13.49 10.83 -21.83
N ALA A 955 14.04 11.01 -23.03
CA ALA A 955 14.90 10.01 -23.67
C ALA A 955 16.19 9.74 -22.87
N LEU A 956 16.85 10.78 -22.35
CA LEU A 956 18.03 10.62 -21.50
C LEU A 956 17.72 9.79 -20.25
N ALA A 957 16.58 10.05 -19.60
CA ALA A 957 16.13 9.26 -18.46
C ALA A 957 15.85 7.79 -18.82
N MET A 958 15.41 7.53 -20.05
CA MET A 958 15.19 6.18 -20.59
C MET A 958 16.48 5.51 -21.11
N GLY A 959 17.64 6.15 -20.96
CA GLY A 959 18.96 5.60 -21.29
C GLY A 959 19.46 5.92 -22.69
N TYR A 960 18.85 6.88 -23.40
CA TYR A 960 19.41 7.39 -24.64
C TYR A 960 20.73 8.13 -24.38
N SER A 961 21.70 7.93 -25.27
CA SER A 961 23.05 8.51 -25.15
C SER A 961 23.45 9.40 -26.34
N GLY A 962 22.57 9.53 -27.35
CA GLY A 962 22.79 10.43 -28.48
C GLY A 962 22.38 11.87 -28.17
N GLY A 963 22.50 12.76 -29.16
CA GLY A 963 22.04 14.15 -29.07
C GLY A 963 20.59 14.33 -29.49
N ILE A 964 20.08 15.56 -29.39
CA ILE A 964 18.75 15.93 -29.89
C ILE A 964 18.63 15.59 -31.38
N ASP A 965 17.60 14.83 -31.75
CA ASP A 965 17.31 14.53 -33.15
C ASP A 965 16.67 15.74 -33.83
N SER A 966 17.41 16.36 -34.75
CA SER A 966 16.97 17.48 -35.57
C SER A 966 16.63 17.08 -37.01
N SER A 967 16.75 15.79 -37.35
CA SER A 967 16.64 15.32 -38.72
C SER A 967 15.20 15.11 -39.17
N GLY A 968 14.34 14.56 -38.29
CA GLY A 968 12.90 14.41 -38.51
C GLY A 968 12.52 13.51 -39.69
N GLU A 969 11.70 12.50 -39.44
CA GLU A 969 11.15 11.63 -40.47
C GLU A 969 9.74 12.08 -40.86
N THR A 970 9.49 12.24 -42.16
CA THR A 970 8.17 12.64 -42.67
C THR A 970 7.19 11.45 -42.61
N TYR A 971 6.14 11.56 -41.80
CA TYR A 971 5.19 10.47 -41.60
C TYR A 971 4.31 10.24 -42.83
N GLN A 972 4.35 9.04 -43.39
CA GLN A 972 3.56 8.64 -44.56
C GLN A 972 3.64 9.61 -45.76
N GLY A 973 4.78 10.32 -45.92
CA GLY A 973 4.96 11.32 -46.98
C GLY A 973 4.22 12.65 -46.76
N ASP A 974 3.55 12.84 -45.63
CA ASP A 974 2.90 14.10 -45.26
C ASP A 974 3.93 15.09 -44.71
N SER A 975 4.34 16.06 -45.54
CA SER A 975 5.30 17.10 -45.16
C SER A 975 4.89 17.91 -43.92
N THR A 976 3.61 17.89 -43.55
CA THR A 976 3.10 18.60 -42.38
C THR A 976 3.21 17.82 -41.08
N THR A 977 3.60 16.54 -41.11
CA THR A 977 3.71 15.66 -39.93
C THR A 977 5.10 15.03 -39.86
N GLN A 978 5.83 15.29 -38.77
CA GLN A 978 7.21 14.83 -38.58
C GLN A 978 7.31 13.95 -37.32
N ILE A 979 8.21 12.99 -37.36
CA ILE A 979 8.53 12.06 -36.27
C ILE A 979 10.02 12.15 -35.95
N TYR A 980 10.38 12.28 -34.68
CA TYR A 980 11.77 12.22 -34.21
C TYR A 980 11.93 11.04 -33.27
N ARG A 981 13.03 10.29 -33.39
CA ARG A 981 13.24 9.05 -32.65
C ARG A 981 14.52 9.13 -31.83
N TYR A 982 14.40 8.81 -30.54
CA TYR A 982 15.51 8.83 -29.60
C TYR A 982 15.92 7.42 -29.16
N ASN A 983 15.39 6.37 -29.81
CA ASN A 983 15.88 4.99 -29.75
C ASN A 983 15.25 4.20 -30.91
N ILE A 984 15.93 3.19 -31.45
CA ILE A 984 15.42 2.35 -32.56
C ILE A 984 15.60 0.87 -32.19
N ASN A 985 14.63 0.04 -32.59
CA ASN A 985 14.58 -1.44 -32.53
C ASN A 985 13.79 -2.07 -31.36
N GLY A 986 12.59 -1.55 -31.02
CA GLY A 986 11.66 -2.26 -30.14
C GLY A 986 12.19 -2.51 -28.73
N ASN A 987 13.04 -1.61 -28.23
CA ASN A 987 13.55 -1.67 -26.87
C ASN A 987 12.41 -1.33 -25.88
N GLN A 988 12.50 -1.82 -24.64
CA GLN A 988 11.54 -1.51 -23.56
C GLN A 988 11.49 -0.01 -23.18
N ASN A 989 12.37 0.82 -23.75
CA ASN A 989 12.63 2.22 -23.41
C ASN A 989 12.51 3.15 -24.64
N GLU A 990 11.61 2.86 -25.59
CA GLU A 990 11.48 3.65 -26.83
C GLU A 990 10.84 5.02 -26.57
N VAL A 991 11.44 6.08 -27.11
CA VAL A 991 10.97 7.47 -26.98
C VAL A 991 10.84 8.11 -28.35
N VAL A 992 9.63 8.55 -28.67
CA VAL A 992 9.24 9.16 -29.95
C VAL A 992 8.60 10.52 -29.71
N HIS A 993 8.91 11.47 -30.59
CA HIS A 993 8.24 12.75 -30.68
C HIS A 993 7.50 12.85 -32.02
N ALA A 994 6.20 13.12 -32.01
CA ALA A 994 5.42 13.44 -33.20
C ALA A 994 4.95 14.90 -33.16
N THR A 995 5.05 15.60 -34.29
CA THR A 995 4.56 16.98 -34.44
C THR A 995 3.81 17.14 -35.75
N SER A 996 2.81 18.03 -35.75
CA SER A 996 2.22 18.53 -36.97
C SER A 996 2.29 20.06 -37.08
N SER A 997 2.29 20.59 -38.29
CA SER A 997 2.13 22.01 -38.59
C SER A 997 0.68 22.41 -38.88
N THR A 998 -0.27 21.48 -38.73
CA THR A 998 -1.70 21.72 -39.06
C THR A 998 -2.67 21.39 -37.93
N ALA A 999 -2.19 20.85 -36.79
CA ALA A 999 -3.05 20.35 -35.72
C ALA A 999 -3.34 21.37 -34.60
N GLY A 1000 -2.59 22.47 -34.49
CA GLY A 1000 -2.83 23.51 -33.49
C GLY A 1000 -2.68 22.98 -32.06
N HIS A 1001 -3.50 23.46 -31.11
CA HIS A 1001 -3.54 22.95 -29.73
C HIS A 1001 -4.49 21.73 -29.62
N GLY A 1002 -4.16 20.65 -30.33
CA GLY A 1002 -4.93 19.40 -30.36
C GLY A 1002 -4.28 18.34 -31.23
N THR A 1003 -5.07 17.43 -31.79
CA THR A 1003 -4.59 16.41 -32.74
C THR A 1003 -5.30 16.52 -34.10
N ASN A 1004 -4.72 15.90 -35.12
CA ASN A 1004 -5.35 15.69 -36.42
C ASN A 1004 -5.40 14.19 -36.75
N ALA A 1005 -5.98 13.82 -37.89
CA ALA A 1005 -6.11 12.42 -38.27
C ALA A 1005 -4.78 11.64 -38.36
N LYS A 1006 -3.68 12.30 -38.72
CA LYS A 1006 -2.36 11.66 -38.82
C LYS A 1006 -1.74 11.43 -37.44
N LEU A 1007 -1.84 12.39 -36.54
CA LEU A 1007 -1.39 12.24 -35.15
C LEU A 1007 -2.22 11.19 -34.40
N ASN A 1008 -3.54 11.12 -34.65
CA ASN A 1008 -4.38 10.05 -34.12
C ASN A 1008 -3.96 8.68 -34.66
N ALA A 1009 -3.64 8.57 -35.95
CA ALA A 1009 -3.13 7.31 -36.52
C ALA A 1009 -1.78 6.90 -35.90
N ILE A 1010 -0.88 7.86 -35.62
CA ILE A 1010 0.38 7.59 -34.92
C ILE A 1010 0.11 7.11 -33.49
N PHE A 1011 -0.83 7.76 -32.78
CA PHE A 1011 -1.24 7.34 -31.43
C PHE A 1011 -1.76 5.90 -31.44
N ASP A 1012 -2.70 5.59 -32.34
CA ASP A 1012 -3.28 4.26 -32.46
C ASP A 1012 -2.19 3.22 -32.74
N GLU A 1013 -1.35 3.46 -33.75
CA GLU A 1013 -0.30 2.51 -34.10
C GLU A 1013 0.72 2.31 -32.97
N TRP A 1014 1.08 3.39 -32.28
CA TRP A 1014 1.99 3.31 -31.14
C TRP A 1014 1.39 2.50 -29.99
N VAL A 1015 0.14 2.75 -29.62
CA VAL A 1015 -0.51 2.06 -28.50
C VAL A 1015 -0.75 0.58 -28.84
N GLU A 1016 -1.29 0.30 -30.02
CA GLU A 1016 -1.61 -1.06 -30.51
C GLU A 1016 -0.36 -1.92 -30.74
N SER A 1017 0.76 -1.30 -31.12
CA SER A 1017 2.04 -2.00 -31.28
C SER A 1017 2.81 -2.16 -29.96
N ASP A 1018 2.23 -1.81 -28.81
CA ASP A 1018 2.93 -1.72 -27.53
C ASP A 1018 4.20 -0.87 -27.63
N GLY A 1019 4.16 0.23 -28.39
CA GLY A 1019 5.26 1.16 -28.64
C GLY A 1019 6.45 0.55 -29.38
N THR A 1020 6.22 -0.43 -30.25
CA THR A 1020 7.27 -1.11 -31.03
C THR A 1020 7.35 -0.66 -32.49
N SER A 1021 6.28 -0.08 -33.04
CA SER A 1021 6.28 0.34 -34.45
C SER A 1021 5.47 1.62 -34.69
N ILE A 1022 6.02 2.48 -35.55
CA ILE A 1022 5.27 3.49 -36.31
C ILE A 1022 5.66 3.31 -37.78
N THR A 1023 4.67 3.03 -38.63
CA THR A 1023 4.84 2.53 -39.98
C THR A 1023 5.05 3.70 -40.90
N MET A 1024 6.29 3.80 -41.38
CA MET A 1024 6.70 4.81 -42.34
C MET A 1024 6.47 4.29 -43.75
N VAL A 1025 5.29 4.55 -44.31
CA VAL A 1025 5.06 4.29 -45.74
C VAL A 1025 5.69 5.42 -46.55
N SER A 1026 6.72 5.10 -47.32
CA SER A 1026 7.24 6.04 -48.30
C SER A 1026 6.16 6.30 -49.37
N PRO A 1027 5.85 7.57 -49.71
CA PRO A 1027 4.82 7.87 -50.70
C PRO A 1027 5.19 7.22 -52.04
N THR A 1028 4.22 6.64 -52.74
CA THR A 1028 4.43 6.01 -54.04
C THR A 1028 4.93 7.02 -55.07
N GLN A 1029 5.99 6.70 -55.80
CA GLN A 1029 6.61 7.57 -56.79
C GLN A 1029 6.45 7.00 -58.21
N THR A 1030 6.60 7.86 -59.21
CA THR A 1030 6.70 7.44 -60.61
C THR A 1030 8.12 7.65 -61.13
N PHE A 1031 8.77 6.57 -61.56
CA PHE A 1031 10.10 6.57 -62.12
C PHE A 1031 10.05 6.47 -63.64
N ASN A 1032 10.71 7.41 -64.33
CA ASN A 1032 10.78 7.43 -65.78
C ASN A 1032 12.21 7.09 -66.20
N ILE A 1033 12.39 5.95 -66.86
CA ILE A 1033 13.70 5.43 -67.30
C ILE A 1033 13.74 5.40 -68.81
N THR A 1034 14.63 6.19 -69.40
CA THR A 1034 14.90 6.14 -70.83
C THR A 1034 15.62 4.84 -71.14
N THR A 1035 15.07 4.06 -72.07
CA THR A 1035 15.55 2.71 -72.41
C THR A 1035 15.91 2.64 -73.88
N THR A 1036 17.17 2.39 -74.19
CA THR A 1036 17.67 2.17 -75.56
C THR A 1036 18.17 0.72 -75.68
N ASN A 1037 18.48 0.26 -76.89
CA ASN A 1037 19.24 -0.98 -77.07
C ASN A 1037 20.59 -0.71 -77.75
N SER A 1038 21.64 -1.40 -77.28
CA SER A 1038 22.96 -1.41 -77.90
C SER A 1038 23.37 -2.87 -78.10
N GLY A 1039 23.42 -3.32 -79.35
CA GLY A 1039 23.58 -4.74 -79.66
C GLY A 1039 22.50 -5.59 -79.00
N PHE A 1040 22.92 -6.58 -78.21
CA PHE A 1040 22.06 -7.52 -77.49
C PHE A 1040 21.82 -7.16 -76.02
N SER A 1041 21.90 -5.87 -75.66
CA SER A 1041 21.66 -5.40 -74.28
C SER A 1041 20.81 -4.14 -74.23
N TYR A 1042 19.96 -4.00 -73.21
CA TYR A 1042 19.25 -2.75 -72.93
C TYR A 1042 20.18 -1.78 -72.20
N VAL A 1043 20.15 -0.50 -72.58
CA VAL A 1043 20.90 0.57 -71.91
C VAL A 1043 19.90 1.56 -71.33
N LEU A 1044 19.94 1.71 -70.01
CA LEU A 1044 18.98 2.50 -69.24
C LEU A 1044 19.64 3.80 -68.77
N ASN A 1045 18.85 4.87 -68.69
CA ASN A 1045 19.22 6.14 -68.08
C ASN A 1045 17.99 6.78 -67.41
N GLY A 1046 18.05 7.00 -66.10
CA GLY A 1046 16.98 7.61 -65.33
C GLY A 1046 17.27 7.57 -63.84
N THR A 1047 16.22 7.54 -63.03
CA THR A 1047 16.30 7.41 -61.57
C THR A 1047 15.37 6.33 -61.06
N ASP A 1048 15.70 5.76 -59.91
CA ASP A 1048 14.90 4.81 -59.15
C ASP A 1048 14.96 5.14 -57.63
N ARG A 1049 14.52 4.23 -56.75
CA ARG A 1049 14.56 4.45 -55.29
C ARG A 1049 15.97 4.56 -54.71
N ASN A 1050 16.99 4.03 -55.38
CA ASN A 1050 18.38 4.07 -54.97
C ASN A 1050 19.19 5.20 -55.62
N GLY A 1051 18.53 6.08 -56.40
CA GLY A 1051 19.15 7.24 -57.02
C GLY A 1051 19.27 7.10 -58.53
N SER A 1052 20.43 7.41 -59.11
CA SER A 1052 20.63 7.39 -60.57
C SER A 1052 20.82 5.97 -61.10
N VAL A 1053 20.04 5.59 -62.10
CA VAL A 1053 20.17 4.34 -62.87
C VAL A 1053 20.81 4.68 -64.21
N SER A 1054 22.01 4.17 -64.48
CA SER A 1054 22.67 4.35 -65.77
C SER A 1054 23.54 3.16 -66.15
N GLY A 1055 23.53 2.76 -67.42
CA GLY A 1055 24.41 1.74 -67.97
C GLY A 1055 23.69 0.59 -68.67
N THR A 1056 24.43 -0.48 -68.94
CA THR A 1056 23.94 -1.69 -69.60
C THR A 1056 23.31 -2.63 -68.58
N GLU A 1057 22.01 -2.92 -68.76
CA GLU A 1057 21.21 -3.82 -67.92
C GLU A 1057 21.34 -3.60 -66.40
N PRO A 1058 21.31 -2.34 -65.89
CA PRO A 1058 21.44 -2.07 -64.47
C PRO A 1058 20.26 -2.63 -63.68
N THR A 1059 20.49 -2.92 -62.40
CA THR A 1059 19.38 -3.23 -61.48
C THR A 1059 18.55 -1.97 -61.24
N VAL A 1060 17.23 -2.11 -61.27
CA VAL A 1060 16.28 -1.05 -60.94
C VAL A 1060 15.56 -1.39 -59.65
N THR A 1061 15.52 -0.47 -58.69
CA THR A 1061 14.87 -0.67 -57.39
C THR A 1061 13.66 0.25 -57.22
N VAL A 1062 12.51 -0.34 -56.91
CA VAL A 1062 11.24 0.35 -56.65
C VAL A 1062 10.56 -0.26 -55.43
N GLN A 1063 9.56 0.41 -54.87
CA GLN A 1063 8.72 -0.11 -53.79
C GLN A 1063 7.37 -0.62 -54.30
N VAL A 1064 6.71 -1.49 -53.54
CA VAL A 1064 5.31 -1.85 -53.80
C VAL A 1064 4.45 -0.58 -53.92
N GLY A 1065 3.72 -0.44 -55.02
CA GLY A 1065 2.89 0.73 -55.33
C GLY A 1065 3.57 1.85 -56.14
N ASP A 1066 4.90 1.83 -56.29
CA ASP A 1066 5.59 2.73 -57.22
C ASP A 1066 5.21 2.40 -58.67
N THR A 1067 5.23 3.40 -59.55
CA THR A 1067 5.05 3.19 -60.99
C THR A 1067 6.38 3.33 -61.71
N ILE A 1068 6.82 2.30 -62.44
CA ILE A 1068 8.02 2.36 -63.28
C ILE A 1068 7.65 2.41 -64.75
N ASN A 1069 8.12 3.44 -65.43
CA ASN A 1069 7.95 3.69 -66.86
C ASN A 1069 9.29 3.50 -67.58
N PHE A 1070 9.43 2.42 -68.36
CA PHE A 1070 10.51 2.27 -69.32
C PHE A 1070 10.11 2.97 -70.62
N ASN A 1071 10.59 4.20 -70.81
CA ASN A 1071 10.39 5.00 -72.00
C ASN A 1071 11.39 4.58 -73.07
N LEU A 1072 10.96 3.72 -73.99
CA LEU A 1072 11.82 3.23 -75.06
C LEU A 1072 12.24 4.39 -75.97
N SER A 1073 13.49 4.40 -76.41
CA SER A 1073 14.03 5.37 -77.34
C SER A 1073 14.85 4.65 -78.41
N ASN A 1074 14.32 4.64 -79.63
CA ASN A 1074 14.89 3.97 -80.81
C ASN A 1074 15.24 2.48 -80.58
N VAL A 1075 14.46 1.77 -79.75
CA VAL A 1075 14.69 0.34 -79.53
C VAL A 1075 14.37 -0.44 -80.81
N ALA A 1076 15.34 -1.17 -81.36
CA ALA A 1076 15.18 -1.87 -82.63
C ALA A 1076 14.04 -2.90 -82.61
N SER A 1077 13.38 -3.11 -83.75
CA SER A 1077 12.15 -3.92 -83.88
C SER A 1077 12.34 -5.41 -83.51
N ASN A 1078 13.57 -5.91 -83.56
CA ASN A 1078 13.94 -7.26 -83.13
C ASN A 1078 14.28 -7.35 -81.62
N HIS A 1079 14.07 -6.29 -80.83
CA HIS A 1079 14.32 -6.29 -79.39
C HIS A 1079 13.09 -5.83 -78.55
N PRO A 1080 11.97 -6.57 -78.58
CA PRO A 1080 10.76 -6.21 -77.82
C PRO A 1080 10.98 -6.26 -76.30
N PHE A 1081 10.67 -5.17 -75.60
CA PHE A 1081 10.91 -5.03 -74.15
C PHE A 1081 9.77 -5.64 -73.32
N ARG A 1082 10.09 -6.48 -72.34
CA ARG A 1082 9.10 -7.16 -71.47
C ARG A 1082 9.54 -7.18 -70.01
N ILE A 1083 8.62 -7.00 -69.08
CA ILE A 1083 8.78 -7.23 -67.64
C ILE A 1083 8.19 -8.61 -67.28
N ARG A 1084 8.94 -9.42 -66.54
CA ARG A 1084 8.63 -10.83 -66.24
C ARG A 1084 8.89 -11.18 -64.77
N VAL A 1085 8.20 -12.22 -64.29
CA VAL A 1085 8.36 -12.75 -62.91
C VAL A 1085 9.72 -13.43 -62.68
N SER A 1086 10.40 -13.88 -63.73
CA SER A 1086 11.76 -14.43 -63.72
C SER A 1086 12.31 -14.49 -65.15
N SER A 1087 13.63 -14.69 -65.29
CA SER A 1087 14.25 -14.85 -66.63
C SER A 1087 13.60 -16.02 -67.38
N LEU A 1088 13.15 -15.77 -68.61
CA LEU A 1088 12.37 -16.68 -69.46
C LEU A 1088 11.01 -17.11 -68.89
N GLY A 1089 10.60 -16.57 -67.74
CA GLY A 1089 9.31 -16.82 -67.10
C GLY A 1089 8.14 -16.06 -67.76
N ALA A 1090 6.96 -16.13 -67.15
CA ALA A 1090 5.78 -15.41 -67.63
C ALA A 1090 5.93 -13.88 -67.48
N ASP A 1091 5.26 -13.12 -68.35
CA ASP A 1091 5.08 -11.69 -68.16
C ASP A 1091 4.28 -11.43 -66.86
N VAL A 1092 4.56 -10.31 -66.21
CA VAL A 1092 3.82 -9.92 -64.99
C VAL A 1092 2.33 -9.71 -65.30
N SER A 1093 1.44 -10.27 -64.47
CA SER A 1093 -0.01 -10.32 -64.75
C SER A 1093 -0.90 -9.74 -63.64
N THR A 1094 -0.39 -9.60 -62.42
CA THR A 1094 -1.19 -9.17 -61.26
C THR A 1094 -0.40 -8.17 -60.40
N PRO A 1095 -0.43 -6.86 -60.75
CA PRO A 1095 -1.06 -6.29 -61.93
C PRO A 1095 -0.20 -6.47 -63.19
N ALA A 1096 -0.85 -6.49 -64.35
CA ALA A 1096 -0.18 -6.59 -65.64
C ALA A 1096 0.54 -5.29 -66.01
N ALA A 1097 1.72 -5.40 -66.63
CA ALA A 1097 2.40 -4.25 -67.21
C ALA A 1097 1.71 -3.81 -68.52
N SER A 1098 1.55 -2.50 -68.70
CA SER A 1098 1.04 -1.91 -69.94
C SER A 1098 2.17 -1.73 -70.96
N GLY A 1099 1.86 -1.86 -72.25
CA GLY A 1099 2.85 -1.69 -73.33
C GLY A 1099 3.86 -2.85 -73.48
N GLN A 1100 3.66 -3.98 -72.79
CA GLN A 1100 4.50 -5.19 -72.90
C GLN A 1100 4.80 -5.59 -74.35
N GLY A 1101 6.07 -5.86 -74.64
CA GLY A 1101 6.53 -6.30 -75.96
C GLY A 1101 6.74 -5.17 -76.98
N SER A 1102 6.67 -3.91 -76.56
CA SER A 1102 6.87 -2.76 -77.44
C SER A 1102 8.34 -2.61 -77.89
N THR A 1103 8.51 -1.90 -79.01
CA THR A 1103 9.80 -1.47 -79.59
C THR A 1103 9.70 0.00 -80.03
N GLY A 1104 10.78 0.59 -80.55
CA GLY A 1104 10.80 1.97 -81.04
C GLY A 1104 10.79 2.98 -79.90
N ASN A 1105 9.77 3.82 -79.86
CA ASN A 1105 9.64 4.98 -78.95
C ASN A 1105 8.42 4.90 -78.00
N ALA A 1106 7.94 3.69 -77.71
CA ALA A 1106 6.79 3.46 -76.83
C ALA A 1106 7.19 3.45 -75.34
N THR A 1107 6.21 3.47 -74.43
CA THR A 1107 6.43 3.30 -72.99
C THR A 1107 5.90 1.95 -72.50
N VAL A 1108 6.70 1.21 -71.75
CA VAL A 1108 6.27 0.04 -70.98
C VAL A 1108 6.16 0.46 -69.52
N SER A 1109 4.96 0.36 -68.93
CA SER A 1109 4.67 0.89 -67.58
C SER A 1109 4.11 -0.18 -66.66
N TRP A 1110 4.62 -0.25 -65.43
CA TRP A 1110 4.21 -1.25 -64.44
C TRP A 1110 4.18 -0.68 -63.02
N THR A 1111 3.19 -1.10 -62.23
CA THR A 1111 3.01 -0.71 -60.83
C THR A 1111 2.92 -1.98 -59.98
N PRO A 1112 4.01 -2.53 -59.44
CA PRO A 1112 3.96 -3.77 -58.68
C PRO A 1112 3.10 -3.66 -57.41
N ASN A 1113 2.36 -4.71 -57.06
CA ASN A 1113 1.63 -4.83 -55.80
C ASN A 1113 2.23 -5.86 -54.82
N THR A 1114 3.32 -6.54 -55.22
CA THR A 1114 3.94 -7.63 -54.47
C THR A 1114 5.45 -7.47 -54.51
N ALA A 1115 6.08 -7.42 -53.33
CA ALA A 1115 7.53 -7.35 -53.19
C ALA A 1115 8.20 -8.62 -53.76
N GLY A 1116 9.40 -8.49 -54.30
CA GLY A 1116 10.13 -9.60 -54.92
C GLY A 1116 11.14 -9.16 -55.98
N SER A 1117 11.81 -10.15 -56.57
CA SER A 1117 12.74 -9.93 -57.68
C SER A 1117 12.08 -10.31 -59.00
N TYR A 1118 12.08 -9.36 -59.93
CA TYR A 1118 11.52 -9.46 -61.28
C TYR A 1118 12.62 -9.12 -62.29
N VAL A 1119 12.34 -9.30 -63.58
CA VAL A 1119 13.30 -8.96 -64.63
C VAL A 1119 12.65 -8.15 -65.74
N TYR A 1120 13.42 -7.27 -66.37
CA TYR A 1120 13.10 -6.79 -67.71
C TYR A 1120 13.97 -7.56 -68.72
N GLN A 1121 13.37 -8.10 -69.76
CA GLN A 1121 14.02 -9.00 -70.71
C GLN A 1121 13.50 -8.79 -72.12
N CYS A 1122 14.38 -9.01 -73.10
CA CYS A 1122 13.98 -9.05 -74.50
C CYS A 1122 13.08 -10.26 -74.78
N GLY A 1123 11.99 -10.05 -75.52
CA GLY A 1123 11.10 -11.13 -75.92
C GLY A 1123 11.71 -12.19 -76.85
N PHE A 1124 12.83 -11.89 -77.51
CA PHE A 1124 13.47 -12.81 -78.47
C PHE A 1124 14.87 -13.28 -78.06
N HIS A 1125 15.58 -12.53 -77.21
CA HIS A 1125 16.98 -12.81 -76.85
C HIS A 1125 17.08 -13.10 -75.36
N SER A 1126 17.35 -14.36 -75.00
CA SER A 1126 17.40 -14.82 -73.61
C SER A 1126 18.50 -14.15 -72.79
N SER A 1127 19.60 -13.75 -73.43
CA SER A 1127 20.75 -13.10 -72.79
C SER A 1127 20.55 -11.61 -72.52
N MET A 1128 19.49 -10.99 -73.06
CA MET A 1128 19.24 -9.56 -72.94
C MET A 1128 18.27 -9.31 -71.77
N VAL A 1129 18.80 -9.27 -70.56
CA VAL A 1129 18.03 -9.30 -69.30
C VAL A 1129 18.66 -8.42 -68.23
N GLY A 1130 17.84 -7.66 -67.50
CA GLY A 1130 18.24 -6.96 -66.28
C GLY A 1130 17.21 -7.11 -65.17
N THR A 1131 17.57 -6.71 -63.96
CA THR A 1131 16.81 -7.01 -62.73
C THR A 1131 15.97 -5.82 -62.26
N ILE A 1132 14.78 -6.12 -61.75
CA ILE A 1132 13.93 -5.18 -61.00
C ILE A 1132 13.78 -5.75 -59.58
N ILE A 1133 14.15 -4.97 -58.56
CA ILE A 1133 13.92 -5.31 -57.15
C ILE A 1133 12.74 -4.47 -56.66
N VAL A 1134 11.68 -5.14 -56.24
CA VAL A 1134 10.51 -4.52 -55.59
C VAL A 1134 10.62 -4.78 -54.09
N THR A 1135 10.84 -3.73 -53.30
CA THR A 1135 10.91 -3.80 -51.83
C THR A 1135 9.57 -3.56 -51.17
#